data_AF-A0A9P1CHG5-F1
#
_entry.id   AF-A0A9P1CHG5-F1
#
_cell.length_a   1.000
_cell.length_b   1.000
_cell.length_c   1.000
_cell.angle_alpha   90.00
_cell.angle_beta   90.00
_cell.angle_gamma   90.00
#
_symmetry.space_group_name_H-M   'P 1'
#
loop_
_entity.id
_entity.type
_entity.pdbx_description
1 polymer ?
#
loop_
_entity_poly.entity_id
_entity_poly.type
_entity_poly.pdbx_seq_one_letter_code
_entity_poly.pdbx_strand_id
1 'polypeptide(L)'
;MTLSRLAALLFLVLSHVDAADCTHCETTAEDDALLSKVELLQTHLDLQKKPVDANSSKEEKSTEQLEDVVAAKLQEKSHNGALHPSIASLASEHLISFLDEVSLATGQGLSWPAWAEYFPTHGQGRVIGISGSICLLLFCYWITTLKEVPPMMRETQKGGPKDLRPISLEELKKHSHQGDLWMAVDGLVANLTDFATSHPGGVDLLLQHAGTEAAEPFHDVGHSEFALEQIQKRAVGILENVQVKGAIAIEKDTVMSRIFTKEDPYNVHKVLGFTVLSMYLYRIFVWCCQLAPPNADYAGFKPDLWALASIFIVEGLQVSSFIFTVPQNRPLSGPMIWQEWRAHNLIFVSRLTICFLGAWMVNRYNGMMGWGSWTQMTVNQLSVFAQMRLADLATAWLRDDTHETLVSTMPYWEHCPKWVESMFRTWYSMSQIYTTIVIIIAGPGMDLYFVMILPYQLYSVLMTFVRKGVISSRTCHVTYFWSLWQSWVCGFMMQSFRVFVQVQAFSIFCYCTRVYGLNKYVLWIGACTSLQLVMIKNWPIHSEQDVLEFPMFTVTILMWAILGAGLKFFSSVPLFDSRHARYVEARPKRVILRSKTKVSTNLYHLKFDFPWFFRWQGYSSGLQPGQHVKILCGNASQGRSTWNGHANLEVSRDYLSRSYTPINSSKDSTVDFIVKLYPEDAPGGFADGGRGSTKLCLEVKEGEEVWLSGPHGSKVYRGNGNFVVDGKLIKASTICALAGGSGITPVLSLLRQCREECRSSFAKPNAKHDLIKEFSIIHAMRSMDERLETTWYNPLAETGLAPHCTVTHLATGQKELTLKRSMSHREGMAYNYGKLTKDVIAEIFPPAAEDLVIILCGPKGFVDDVCQPLLRELKYSNVLTMW
;
A
#
# COMPACT_ATOMS: atom_id res chain seq x y z
N MET A 1 19.71 -15.53 -20.08
CA MET A 1 21.16 -15.81 -19.94
C MET A 1 22.06 -14.62 -20.28
N THR A 2 21.61 -13.63 -21.05
CA THR A 2 22.45 -12.48 -21.50
C THR A 2 22.62 -11.37 -20.45
N LEU A 3 21.61 -11.07 -19.62
CA LEU A 3 21.73 -10.06 -18.54
C LEU A 3 22.67 -10.46 -17.41
N SER A 4 22.71 -11.74 -17.04
CA SER A 4 23.62 -12.27 -16.02
C SER A 4 25.08 -12.25 -16.47
N ARG A 5 25.34 -12.41 -17.77
CA ARG A 5 26.67 -12.29 -18.38
C ARG A 5 27.13 -10.83 -18.45
N LEU A 6 26.22 -9.91 -18.75
CA LEU A 6 26.48 -8.46 -18.73
C LEU A 6 26.83 -7.97 -17.31
N ALA A 7 26.10 -8.46 -16.30
CA ALA A 7 26.37 -8.14 -14.90
C ALA A 7 27.72 -8.70 -14.41
N ALA A 8 28.10 -9.91 -14.81
CA ALA A 8 29.40 -10.49 -14.48
C ALA A 8 30.57 -9.75 -15.14
N LEU A 9 30.41 -9.30 -16.40
CA LEU A 9 31.42 -8.51 -17.10
C LEU A 9 31.60 -7.12 -16.45
N LEU A 10 30.51 -6.45 -16.09
CA LEU A 10 30.52 -5.19 -15.35
C LEU A 10 31.17 -5.37 -13.96
N PHE A 11 30.90 -6.47 -13.28
CA PHE A 11 31.49 -6.77 -11.96
C PHE A 11 33.01 -7.02 -12.04
N LEU A 12 33.49 -7.65 -13.11
CA LEU A 12 34.92 -7.88 -13.38
C LEU A 12 35.65 -6.59 -13.77
N VAL A 13 35.03 -5.73 -14.59
CA VAL A 13 35.60 -4.43 -14.98
C VAL A 13 35.68 -3.48 -13.77
N LEU A 14 34.70 -3.54 -12.86
CA LEU A 14 34.66 -2.68 -11.67
C LEU A 14 35.58 -3.13 -10.53
N SER A 15 36.08 -4.37 -10.53
CA SER A 15 36.88 -4.93 -9.42
C SER A 15 38.40 -4.83 -9.61
N HIS A 16 38.90 -4.23 -10.70
CA HIS A 16 40.35 -4.11 -10.97
C HIS A 16 40.84 -2.66 -11.20
N VAL A 17 40.04 -1.65 -10.86
CA VAL A 17 40.42 -0.22 -11.00
C VAL A 17 41.23 0.30 -9.79
N ASP A 18 41.62 -0.58 -8.85
CA ASP A 18 42.07 -0.21 -7.51
C ASP A 18 43.58 0.04 -7.32
N ALA A 19 44.39 0.18 -8.37
CA ALA A 19 45.83 0.38 -8.19
C ALA A 19 46.45 1.34 -9.22
N ALA A 20 46.52 2.63 -8.89
CA ALA A 20 47.37 3.60 -9.60
C ALA A 20 47.69 4.82 -8.70
N ASP A 21 48.57 4.62 -7.73
CA ASP A 21 49.40 5.68 -7.12
C ASP A 21 50.85 5.19 -7.18
N CYS A 22 51.59 5.51 -8.24
CA CYS A 22 53.06 5.58 -8.18
C CYS A 22 53.66 6.24 -9.43
N THR A 23 54.51 7.23 -9.18
CA THR A 23 55.32 7.98 -10.15
C THR A 23 56.64 7.27 -10.43
N HIS A 24 57.07 7.30 -11.71
CA HIS A 24 58.38 6.94 -12.31
C HIS A 24 58.62 5.51 -12.88
N CYS A 25 59.13 5.55 -14.11
CA CYS A 25 60.03 4.62 -14.84
C CYS A 25 59.49 3.64 -15.91
N GLU A 26 60.36 3.51 -16.92
CA GLU A 26 60.28 3.02 -18.30
C GLU A 26 60.11 1.50 -18.55
N THR A 27 59.35 1.20 -19.63
CA THR A 27 59.46 0.18 -20.71
C THR A 27 59.60 -1.34 -20.49
N THR A 28 58.66 -2.05 -21.15
CA THR A 28 58.74 -3.27 -22.00
C THR A 28 58.94 -4.67 -21.40
N ALA A 29 57.93 -5.56 -21.59
CA ALA A 29 58.05 -7.00 -21.97
C ALA A 29 56.73 -7.81 -21.82
N GLU A 30 55.63 -7.25 -21.29
CA GLU A 30 54.44 -8.04 -20.89
C GLU A 30 53.23 -8.02 -21.84
N ASP A 31 53.34 -7.45 -23.04
CA ASP A 31 52.24 -7.44 -24.02
C ASP A 31 51.96 -8.84 -24.62
N ASP A 32 52.96 -9.73 -24.71
CA ASP A 32 52.82 -11.03 -25.38
C ASP A 32 52.08 -12.09 -24.54
N ALA A 33 52.00 -11.93 -23.21
CA ALA A 33 51.42 -12.94 -22.33
C ALA A 33 49.89 -12.84 -22.20
N LEU A 34 49.32 -11.64 -22.40
CA LEU A 34 47.87 -11.41 -22.30
C LEU A 34 47.14 -11.80 -23.59
N LEU A 35 47.74 -11.51 -24.75
CA LEU A 35 47.29 -11.94 -26.08
C LEU A 35 47.18 -13.47 -26.17
N SER A 36 48.16 -14.20 -25.64
CA SER A 36 48.15 -15.67 -25.62
C SER A 36 46.99 -16.27 -24.79
N LYS A 37 46.57 -15.62 -23.70
CA LYS A 37 45.46 -16.11 -22.85
C LYS A 37 44.09 -15.83 -23.47
N VAL A 38 43.94 -14.72 -24.19
CA VAL A 38 42.72 -14.39 -24.92
C VAL A 38 42.53 -15.31 -26.11
N GLU A 39 43.59 -15.61 -26.87
CA GLU A 39 43.55 -16.59 -27.96
C GLU A 39 43.21 -18.01 -27.46
N LEU A 40 43.75 -18.41 -26.30
CA LEU A 40 43.44 -19.72 -25.71
C LEU A 40 41.97 -19.85 -25.29
N LEU A 41 41.40 -18.78 -24.73
CA LEU A 41 39.98 -18.70 -24.35
C LEU A 41 39.06 -18.66 -25.58
N GLN A 42 39.45 -17.95 -26.63
CA GLN A 42 38.74 -17.92 -27.92
C GLN A 42 38.72 -19.33 -28.55
N THR A 43 39.86 -20.02 -28.52
CA THR A 43 40.01 -21.38 -29.05
C THR A 43 39.17 -22.39 -28.25
N HIS A 44 39.09 -22.25 -26.93
CA HIS A 44 38.25 -23.09 -26.07
C HIS A 44 36.75 -22.84 -26.31
N LEU A 45 36.36 -21.59 -26.58
CA LEU A 45 34.98 -21.20 -26.92
C LEU A 45 34.54 -21.68 -28.31
N ASP A 46 35.45 -21.72 -29.28
CA ASP A 46 35.14 -22.20 -30.63
C ASP A 46 35.08 -23.74 -30.72
N LEU A 47 35.81 -24.45 -29.87
CA LEU A 47 35.69 -25.91 -29.74
C LEU A 47 34.35 -26.34 -29.12
N GLN A 48 33.75 -25.53 -28.24
CA GLN A 48 32.42 -25.80 -27.66
C GLN A 48 31.24 -25.45 -28.59
N LYS A 49 31.48 -24.81 -29.74
CA LYS A 49 30.43 -24.47 -30.73
C LYS A 49 30.15 -25.58 -31.76
N LYS A 50 30.93 -26.65 -31.81
CA LYS A 50 30.64 -27.76 -32.73
C LYS A 50 29.46 -28.60 -32.22
N PRO A 51 28.46 -28.91 -33.06
CA PRO A 51 27.33 -29.72 -32.65
C PRO A 51 27.82 -31.14 -32.33
N VAL A 52 27.47 -31.63 -31.15
CA VAL A 52 27.75 -32.99 -30.73
C VAL A 52 26.79 -33.91 -31.47
N ASP A 53 27.28 -34.57 -32.51
CA ASP A 53 26.59 -35.72 -33.10
C ASP A 53 26.62 -36.89 -32.10
N ALA A 54 25.44 -37.37 -31.74
CA ALA A 54 25.25 -38.47 -30.82
C ALA A 54 25.63 -39.80 -31.50
N ASN A 55 26.94 -40.12 -31.53
CA ASN A 55 27.49 -41.49 -31.50
C ASN A 55 29.02 -41.49 -31.70
N SER A 56 29.81 -41.31 -30.63
CA SER A 56 31.11 -42.01 -30.49
C SER A 56 31.72 -41.82 -29.10
N SER A 57 31.97 -42.93 -28.40
CA SER A 57 32.47 -42.99 -27.02
C SER A 57 34.01 -43.04 -26.93
N LYS A 58 34.75 -42.06 -27.47
CA LYS A 58 36.23 -42.09 -27.43
C LYS A 58 36.96 -40.79 -27.07
N GLU A 59 36.26 -39.72 -26.70
CA GLU A 59 36.87 -38.39 -26.45
C GLU A 59 37.04 -37.99 -24.97
N GLU A 60 37.05 -38.94 -24.04
CA GLU A 60 37.20 -38.63 -22.60
C GLU A 60 38.65 -38.74 -22.08
N LYS A 61 39.61 -39.07 -22.94
CA LYS A 61 41.04 -39.26 -22.55
C LYS A 61 42.00 -38.14 -22.98
N SER A 62 41.55 -37.12 -23.70
CA SER A 62 42.43 -36.04 -24.21
C SER A 62 42.38 -34.75 -23.41
N THR A 63 41.40 -34.58 -22.51
CA THR A 63 41.25 -33.39 -21.66
C THR A 63 42.16 -33.42 -20.42
N GLU A 64 42.40 -34.60 -19.86
CA GLU A 64 43.19 -34.78 -18.62
C GLU A 64 44.69 -34.51 -18.84
N GLN A 65 45.23 -34.77 -20.04
CA GLN A 65 46.63 -34.50 -20.37
C GLN A 65 46.94 -33.03 -20.67
N LEU A 66 45.94 -32.19 -20.93
CA LEU A 66 46.14 -30.76 -21.22
C LEU A 66 46.15 -29.89 -19.96
N GLU A 67 45.41 -30.30 -18.93
CA GLU A 67 45.31 -29.54 -17.67
C GLU A 67 46.63 -29.59 -16.87
N ASP A 68 47.34 -30.72 -16.89
CA ASP A 68 48.63 -30.89 -16.20
C ASP A 68 49.76 -30.06 -16.84
N VAL A 69 49.75 -29.86 -18.16
CA VAL A 69 50.76 -29.05 -18.88
C VAL A 69 50.54 -27.56 -18.63
N VAL A 70 49.28 -27.13 -18.48
CA VAL A 70 48.92 -25.75 -18.16
C VAL A 70 49.24 -25.43 -16.70
N ALA A 71 49.02 -26.37 -15.78
CA ALA A 71 49.36 -26.21 -14.36
C ALA A 71 50.88 -26.07 -14.14
N ALA A 72 51.70 -26.85 -14.85
CA ALA A 72 53.17 -26.80 -14.72
C ALA A 72 53.78 -25.47 -15.20
N LYS A 73 53.20 -24.80 -16.21
CA LYS A 73 53.67 -23.49 -16.69
C LYS A 73 53.18 -22.29 -15.87
N LEU A 74 52.10 -22.47 -15.09
CA LEU A 74 51.56 -21.43 -14.22
C LEU A 74 52.37 -21.26 -12.92
N GLN A 75 53.07 -22.30 -12.46
CA GLN A 75 53.87 -22.24 -11.22
C GLN A 75 55.22 -21.51 -11.37
N GLU A 76 55.76 -21.38 -12.59
CA GLU A 76 57.11 -20.83 -12.80
C GLU A 76 57.18 -19.29 -12.88
N LYS A 77 56.03 -18.60 -12.98
CA LYS A 77 55.97 -17.13 -13.21
C LYS A 77 55.32 -16.29 -12.12
N SER A 78 55.03 -16.85 -10.94
CA SER A 78 54.29 -16.14 -9.87
C SER A 78 55.13 -15.22 -8.96
N HIS A 79 56.27 -14.71 -9.41
CA HIS A 79 57.07 -13.79 -8.61
C HIS A 79 57.26 -12.43 -9.28
N ASN A 80 56.56 -11.45 -8.68
CA ASN A 80 56.70 -9.98 -8.77
C ASN A 80 55.90 -9.29 -9.88
N GLY A 81 55.13 -8.24 -9.52
CA GLY A 81 54.24 -7.52 -10.42
C GLY A 81 54.14 -6.01 -10.15
N ALA A 82 53.38 -5.30 -11.00
CA ALA A 82 52.59 -4.05 -10.80
C ALA A 82 52.17 -3.46 -12.19
N LEU A 83 51.04 -2.71 -12.28
CA LEU A 83 50.25 -2.41 -13.52
C LEU A 83 49.93 -0.90 -13.73
N HIS A 84 49.68 -0.43 -14.99
CA HIS A 84 49.11 0.92 -15.39
C HIS A 84 48.20 0.76 -16.68
N PRO A 85 47.55 1.78 -17.34
CA PRO A 85 46.11 1.89 -17.59
C PRO A 85 45.76 2.19 -19.08
N SER A 86 45.36 1.18 -19.86
CA SER A 86 44.75 1.38 -21.19
C SER A 86 43.36 0.75 -21.34
N ILE A 87 42.81 0.18 -20.26
CA ILE A 87 41.54 -0.55 -20.26
C ILE A 87 40.33 0.36 -20.59
N ALA A 88 40.39 1.64 -20.24
CA ALA A 88 39.32 2.60 -20.54
C ALA A 88 39.18 2.91 -22.04
N SER A 89 40.28 2.84 -22.79
CA SER A 89 40.28 3.02 -24.26
C SER A 89 39.61 1.82 -24.94
N LEU A 90 40.01 0.61 -24.55
CA LEU A 90 39.54 -0.64 -25.16
C LEU A 90 38.05 -0.94 -24.85
N ALA A 91 37.60 -0.57 -23.64
CA ALA A 91 36.20 -0.67 -23.26
C ALA A 91 35.31 0.32 -24.02
N SER A 92 35.85 1.49 -24.39
CA SER A 92 35.12 2.47 -25.19
C SER A 92 34.92 2.00 -26.64
N GLU A 93 35.92 1.35 -27.24
CA GLU A 93 35.83 0.81 -28.60
C GLU A 93 34.86 -0.39 -28.71
N HIS A 94 34.83 -1.27 -27.70
CA HIS A 94 33.87 -2.38 -27.66
C HIS A 94 32.42 -1.93 -27.42
N LEU A 95 32.22 -0.86 -26.64
CA LEU A 95 30.90 -0.29 -26.43
C LEU A 95 30.37 0.38 -27.71
N ILE A 96 31.25 1.03 -28.49
CA ILE A 96 30.90 1.63 -29.79
C ILE A 96 30.53 0.54 -30.80
N SER A 97 31.33 -0.53 -30.90
CA SER A 97 31.05 -1.68 -31.78
C SER A 97 29.71 -2.36 -31.44
N PHE A 98 29.42 -2.54 -30.15
CA PHE A 98 28.13 -3.11 -29.71
C PHE A 98 26.93 -2.22 -30.07
N LEU A 99 27.09 -0.89 -30.01
CA LEU A 99 26.02 0.05 -30.38
C LEU A 99 25.80 0.10 -31.90
N ASP A 100 26.85 -0.09 -32.71
CA ASP A 100 26.73 -0.25 -34.17
C ASP A 100 26.01 -1.56 -34.54
N GLU A 101 26.28 -2.67 -33.84
CA GLU A 101 25.54 -3.92 -34.01
C GLU A 101 24.06 -3.77 -33.62
N VAL A 102 23.74 -3.01 -32.58
CA VAL A 102 22.36 -2.70 -32.17
C VAL A 102 21.66 -1.78 -33.18
N SER A 103 22.38 -0.83 -33.79
CA SER A 103 21.85 0.01 -34.89
C SER A 103 21.55 -0.81 -36.14
N LEU A 104 22.41 -1.78 -36.48
CA LEU A 104 22.21 -2.71 -37.59
C LEU A 104 21.03 -3.66 -37.32
N ALA A 105 20.86 -4.14 -36.09
CA ALA A 105 19.79 -5.06 -35.71
C ALA A 105 18.39 -4.42 -35.64
N THR A 106 18.30 -3.09 -35.49
CA THR A 106 17.03 -2.36 -35.38
C THR A 106 16.52 -1.76 -36.69
N GLY A 107 17.29 -1.87 -37.78
CA GLY A 107 16.88 -1.44 -39.13
C GLY A 107 16.65 0.08 -39.29
N GLN A 108 16.95 0.87 -38.27
CA GLN A 108 16.89 2.33 -38.32
C GLN A 108 18.33 2.85 -38.40
N GLY A 109 18.69 3.41 -39.54
CA GLY A 109 19.98 4.09 -39.74
C GLY A 109 20.04 5.36 -38.87
N LEU A 110 20.36 5.20 -37.59
CA LEU A 110 20.75 6.28 -36.71
C LEU A 110 22.23 6.57 -36.97
N SER A 111 22.52 7.30 -38.05
CA SER A 111 23.85 7.88 -38.23
C SER A 111 24.13 8.80 -37.05
N TRP A 112 25.17 8.48 -36.29
CA TRP A 112 25.71 9.28 -35.18
C TRP A 112 25.77 10.77 -35.58
N PRO A 113 24.92 11.65 -35.01
CA PRO A 113 24.84 13.01 -35.53
C PRO A 113 26.00 13.86 -34.99
N ALA A 114 26.42 14.85 -35.77
CA ALA A 114 27.59 15.72 -35.60
C ALA A 114 27.73 16.49 -34.25
N TRP A 115 26.88 16.25 -33.26
CA TRP A 115 27.02 16.78 -31.90
C TRP A 115 28.05 16.01 -31.05
N ALA A 116 28.52 14.85 -31.50
CA ALA A 116 29.52 14.09 -30.75
C ALA A 116 30.90 14.75 -30.68
N GLU A 117 31.21 15.66 -31.61
CA GLU A 117 32.42 16.48 -31.56
C GLU A 117 32.39 17.55 -30.45
N TYR A 118 31.23 17.78 -29.80
CA TYR A 118 31.09 18.75 -28.71
C TYR A 118 31.34 18.16 -27.30
N PHE A 119 31.62 16.86 -27.15
CA PHE A 119 31.89 16.26 -25.84
C PHE A 119 33.38 16.34 -25.46
N PRO A 120 33.72 16.75 -24.22
CA PRO A 120 35.12 16.89 -23.79
C PRO A 120 35.90 15.57 -23.91
N THR A 121 37.12 15.65 -24.42
CA THR A 121 38.01 14.52 -24.70
C THR A 121 38.67 13.88 -23.45
N HIS A 122 38.32 14.31 -22.22
CA HIS A 122 38.94 13.81 -20.99
C HIS A 122 37.98 13.07 -20.04
N GLY A 123 38.32 11.79 -19.82
CA GLY A 123 38.10 10.97 -18.61
C GLY A 123 36.68 10.89 -18.05
N GLN A 124 36.31 11.82 -17.19
CA GLN A 124 35.05 11.76 -16.41
C GLN A 124 33.88 12.45 -17.14
N GLY A 125 34.10 13.55 -17.85
CA GLY A 125 33.03 14.28 -18.56
C GLY A 125 32.37 13.48 -19.69
N ARG A 126 33.14 12.62 -20.36
CA ARG A 126 32.66 11.72 -21.43
C ARG A 126 31.69 10.65 -20.91
N VAL A 127 32.03 10.01 -19.77
CA VAL A 127 31.17 8.98 -19.14
C VAL A 127 29.88 9.61 -18.59
N ILE A 128 29.97 10.82 -18.05
CA ILE A 128 28.83 11.59 -17.52
C ILE A 128 27.87 12.02 -18.65
N GLY A 129 28.39 12.52 -19.78
CA GLY A 129 27.58 12.89 -20.94
C GLY A 129 26.91 11.70 -21.62
N ILE A 130 27.62 10.57 -21.75
CA ILE A 130 27.10 9.33 -22.35
C ILE A 130 26.00 8.72 -21.46
N SER A 131 26.21 8.63 -20.15
CA SER A 131 25.21 8.08 -19.23
C SER A 131 23.95 8.94 -19.11
N GLY A 132 24.07 10.28 -19.06
CA GLY A 132 22.94 11.19 -19.10
C GLY A 132 22.14 11.11 -20.40
N SER A 133 22.82 11.02 -21.54
CA SER A 133 22.20 10.89 -22.86
C SER A 133 21.52 9.53 -23.05
N ILE A 134 22.13 8.44 -22.55
CA ILE A 134 21.51 7.11 -22.53
C ILE A 134 20.27 7.12 -21.63
N CYS A 135 20.29 7.76 -20.47
CA CYS A 135 19.11 7.87 -19.60
C CYS A 135 17.97 8.64 -20.29
N LEU A 136 18.28 9.75 -20.97
CA LEU A 136 17.30 10.53 -21.72
C LEU A 136 16.76 9.75 -22.92
N LEU A 137 17.63 9.05 -23.66
CA LEU A 137 17.24 8.21 -24.80
C LEU A 137 16.41 7.00 -24.36
N LEU A 138 16.73 6.35 -23.24
CA LEU A 138 15.94 5.28 -22.65
C LEU A 138 14.59 5.79 -22.14
N PHE A 139 14.54 7.00 -21.57
CA PHE A 139 13.30 7.65 -21.15
C PHE A 139 12.42 8.04 -22.36
N CYS A 140 13.01 8.60 -23.42
CA CYS A 140 12.32 8.92 -24.67
C CYS A 140 11.86 7.67 -25.42
N TYR A 141 12.71 6.64 -25.55
CA TYR A 141 12.38 5.32 -26.10
C TYR A 141 11.25 4.65 -25.30
N TRP A 142 11.27 4.83 -23.98
CA TRP A 142 10.21 4.34 -23.09
C TRP A 142 8.88 5.09 -23.29
N ILE A 143 8.91 6.41 -23.46
CA ILE A 143 7.72 7.20 -23.83
C ILE A 143 7.15 6.75 -25.19
N THR A 144 8.01 6.43 -26.17
CA THR A 144 7.56 5.94 -27.48
C THR A 144 7.02 4.52 -27.44
N THR A 145 7.55 3.66 -26.55
CA THR A 145 7.06 2.27 -26.35
C THR A 145 5.78 2.18 -25.50
N LEU A 146 5.28 3.30 -24.95
CA LEU A 146 3.90 3.37 -24.42
C LEU A 146 2.82 3.05 -25.48
N LYS A 147 3.17 3.10 -26.78
CA LYS A 147 2.27 2.72 -27.88
C LYS A 147 2.24 1.22 -28.19
N GLU A 148 3.17 0.41 -27.68
CA GLU A 148 3.29 -1.02 -28.01
C GLU A 148 3.08 -1.94 -26.81
N VAL A 149 2.03 -1.70 -26.04
CA VAL A 149 1.41 -2.79 -25.28
C VAL A 149 0.30 -3.35 -26.16
N PRO A 150 0.45 -4.57 -26.73
CA PRO A 150 -0.68 -5.25 -27.34
C PRO A 150 -1.78 -5.31 -26.28
N PRO A 151 -3.04 -5.00 -26.59
CA PRO A 151 -4.13 -5.13 -25.64
C PRO A 151 -4.36 -6.62 -25.39
N MET A 152 -3.54 -7.24 -24.55
CA MET A 152 -3.76 -8.62 -24.14
C MET A 152 -4.90 -8.62 -23.13
N MET A 153 -6.03 -9.13 -23.62
CA MET A 153 -7.23 -9.52 -22.90
C MET A 153 -8.02 -8.35 -22.29
N ARG A 154 -8.39 -7.38 -23.14
CA ARG A 154 -9.75 -6.87 -23.07
C ARG A 154 -10.64 -7.84 -23.84
N GLU A 155 -11.31 -8.75 -23.14
CA GLU A 155 -12.71 -8.98 -23.48
C GLU A 155 -13.49 -7.72 -23.09
N THR A 156 -13.24 -6.62 -23.81
CA THR A 156 -14.28 -5.62 -23.98
C THR A 156 -15.30 -6.29 -24.85
N GLN A 157 -16.43 -6.68 -24.27
CA GLN A 157 -17.67 -6.70 -25.02
C GLN A 157 -17.70 -5.40 -25.84
N LYS A 158 -17.62 -5.55 -27.16
CA LYS A 158 -17.78 -4.45 -28.10
C LYS A 158 -19.20 -3.91 -27.91
N GLY A 159 -19.31 -2.76 -27.25
CA GLY A 159 -20.58 -2.08 -27.02
C GLY A 159 -20.38 -0.62 -26.60
N GLY A 160 -19.57 0.13 -27.35
CA GLY A 160 -19.66 1.60 -27.35
C GLY A 160 -20.76 2.04 -28.34
N PRO A 161 -21.38 3.22 -28.15
CA PRO A 161 -22.74 3.51 -28.61
C PRO A 161 -22.81 3.57 -30.14
N LYS A 162 -23.39 2.53 -30.73
CA LYS A 162 -24.03 2.58 -32.04
C LYS A 162 -25.45 2.08 -31.83
N ASP A 163 -26.40 2.98 -32.08
CA ASP A 163 -27.85 2.76 -32.11
C ASP A 163 -28.46 2.31 -30.77
N LEU A 164 -28.62 3.27 -29.85
CA LEU A 164 -29.43 3.09 -28.65
C LEU A 164 -30.89 2.89 -29.09
N ARG A 165 -31.38 1.66 -28.98
CA ARG A 165 -32.76 1.32 -29.31
C ARG A 165 -33.72 1.86 -28.25
N PRO A 166 -34.97 2.19 -28.62
CA PRO A 166 -36.03 2.41 -27.65
C PRO A 166 -36.27 1.13 -26.84
N ILE A 167 -36.39 1.27 -25.53
CA ILE A 167 -36.69 0.20 -24.58
C ILE A 167 -37.97 0.60 -23.85
N SER A 168 -38.99 -0.26 -23.93
CA SER A 168 -40.23 -0.05 -23.20
C SER A 168 -40.06 -0.29 -21.70
N LEU A 169 -40.92 0.30 -20.89
CA LEU A 169 -40.91 0.07 -19.44
C LEU A 169 -41.21 -1.40 -19.08
N GLU A 170 -41.95 -2.11 -19.93
CA GLU A 170 -42.22 -3.54 -19.80
C GLU A 170 -40.99 -4.41 -20.06
N GLU A 171 -40.13 -3.99 -20.99
CA GLU A 171 -38.85 -4.64 -21.24
C GLU A 171 -37.89 -4.38 -20.08
N LEU A 172 -37.77 -3.12 -19.62
CA LEU A 172 -36.93 -2.76 -18.49
C LEU A 172 -37.27 -3.59 -17.23
N LYS A 173 -38.56 -3.79 -16.95
CA LYS A 173 -39.03 -4.60 -15.82
C LYS A 173 -38.58 -6.06 -15.86
N LYS A 174 -38.22 -6.61 -17.01
CA LYS A 174 -37.71 -8.00 -17.13
C LYS A 174 -36.31 -8.14 -16.52
N HIS A 175 -35.56 -7.04 -16.47
CA HIS A 175 -34.18 -6.97 -16.00
C HIS A 175 -34.10 -6.45 -14.56
N SER A 176 -34.88 -7.05 -13.65
CA SER A 176 -35.09 -6.56 -12.28
C SER A 176 -34.43 -7.43 -11.20
N HIS A 177 -33.46 -8.28 -11.53
CA HIS A 177 -32.96 -9.32 -10.61
C HIS A 177 -31.44 -9.46 -10.59
N GLN A 178 -30.93 -10.14 -9.56
CA GLN A 178 -29.49 -10.27 -9.33
C GLN A 178 -28.86 -11.21 -10.37
N GLY A 179 -28.03 -10.66 -11.26
CA GLY A 179 -27.48 -11.35 -12.43
C GLY A 179 -28.07 -10.89 -13.77
N ASP A 180 -29.13 -10.07 -13.73
CA ASP A 180 -29.69 -9.36 -14.88
C ASP A 180 -30.39 -8.08 -14.39
N LEU A 181 -29.59 -7.03 -14.19
CA LEU A 181 -29.96 -5.80 -13.50
C LEU A 181 -29.83 -4.61 -14.43
N TRP A 182 -30.96 -4.09 -14.93
CA TRP A 182 -31.00 -2.86 -15.68
C TRP A 182 -31.75 -1.78 -14.90
N MET A 183 -31.42 -0.53 -15.17
CA MET A 183 -32.06 0.61 -14.51
C MET A 183 -32.11 1.78 -15.48
N ALA A 184 -33.17 2.59 -15.43
CA ALA A 184 -33.26 3.82 -16.20
C ALA A 184 -32.91 5.03 -15.33
N VAL A 185 -31.99 5.88 -15.79
CA VAL A 185 -31.63 7.14 -15.13
C VAL A 185 -31.67 8.24 -16.17
N ASP A 186 -32.48 9.28 -15.93
CA ASP A 186 -32.69 10.42 -16.83
C ASP A 186 -33.04 10.03 -18.28
N GLY A 187 -33.81 8.95 -18.45
CA GLY A 187 -34.22 8.41 -19.75
C GLY A 187 -33.21 7.45 -20.41
N LEU A 188 -32.01 7.26 -19.85
CA LEU A 188 -31.02 6.30 -20.34
C LEU A 188 -31.13 4.98 -19.60
N VAL A 189 -31.33 3.87 -20.33
CA VAL A 189 -31.38 2.53 -19.75
C VAL A 189 -29.98 1.93 -19.75
N ALA A 190 -29.46 1.57 -18.58
CA ALA A 190 -28.13 0.99 -18.43
C ALA A 190 -28.17 -0.42 -17.84
N ASN A 191 -27.36 -1.32 -18.40
CA ASN A 191 -27.13 -2.65 -17.84
C ASN A 191 -26.05 -2.57 -16.75
N LEU A 192 -26.48 -2.67 -15.50
CA LEU A 192 -25.63 -2.55 -14.31
C LEU A 192 -25.23 -3.91 -13.73
N THR A 193 -25.54 -5.01 -14.41
CA THR A 193 -25.30 -6.39 -13.93
C THR A 193 -23.87 -6.60 -13.43
N ASP A 194 -22.87 -6.29 -14.25
CA ASP A 194 -21.46 -6.46 -13.88
C ASP A 194 -21.00 -5.43 -12.85
N PHE A 195 -21.61 -4.24 -12.88
CA PHE A 195 -21.25 -3.13 -12.01
C PHE A 195 -21.80 -3.28 -10.58
N ALA A 196 -22.90 -4.00 -10.41
CA ALA A 196 -23.63 -4.04 -9.15
C ALA A 196 -22.75 -4.46 -7.97
N THR A 197 -21.79 -5.36 -8.19
CA THR A 197 -20.87 -5.84 -7.15
C THR A 197 -19.77 -4.84 -6.78
N SER A 198 -19.47 -3.90 -7.69
CA SER A 198 -18.51 -2.82 -7.50
C SER A 198 -19.17 -1.50 -7.06
N HIS A 199 -20.50 -1.47 -6.91
CA HIS A 199 -21.24 -0.29 -6.52
C HIS A 199 -20.97 0.07 -5.05
N PRO A 200 -20.53 1.31 -4.74
CA PRO A 200 -20.21 1.74 -3.37
C PRO A 200 -21.37 1.62 -2.37
N GLY A 201 -22.61 1.78 -2.84
CA GLY A 201 -23.83 1.62 -2.03
C GLY A 201 -24.27 0.16 -1.84
N GLY A 202 -23.52 -0.80 -2.38
CA GLY A 202 -23.85 -2.22 -2.37
C GLY A 202 -24.82 -2.63 -3.49
N VAL A 203 -24.89 -3.94 -3.73
CA VAL A 203 -25.78 -4.58 -4.72
C VAL A 203 -27.23 -4.44 -4.29
N ASP A 204 -27.51 -4.56 -2.99
CA ASP A 204 -28.86 -4.59 -2.44
C ASP A 204 -29.62 -3.28 -2.72
N LEU A 205 -28.93 -2.14 -2.70
CA LEU A 205 -29.52 -0.84 -3.03
C LEU A 205 -29.89 -0.74 -4.51
N LEU A 206 -29.05 -1.27 -5.40
CA LEU A 206 -29.36 -1.30 -6.83
C LEU A 206 -30.51 -2.25 -7.14
N LEU A 207 -30.61 -3.37 -6.41
CA LEU A 207 -31.71 -4.32 -6.57
C LEU A 207 -33.07 -3.74 -6.16
N GLN A 208 -33.11 -2.80 -5.21
CA GLN A 208 -34.36 -2.11 -4.82
C GLN A 208 -34.98 -1.32 -5.97
N HIS A 209 -34.15 -0.84 -6.90
CA HIS A 209 -34.57 -0.03 -8.05
C HIS A 209 -34.37 -0.76 -9.39
N ALA A 210 -34.00 -2.04 -9.37
CA ALA A 210 -33.78 -2.82 -10.59
C ALA A 210 -35.06 -2.96 -11.41
N GLY A 211 -34.94 -2.79 -12.73
CA GLY A 211 -36.08 -2.81 -13.65
C GLY A 211 -37.02 -1.61 -13.52
N THR A 212 -36.60 -0.53 -12.86
CA THR A 212 -37.39 0.70 -12.70
C THR A 212 -36.65 1.95 -13.17
N GLU A 213 -37.37 3.07 -13.26
CA GLU A 213 -36.78 4.39 -13.43
C GLU A 213 -36.33 4.93 -12.07
N ALA A 214 -35.03 5.19 -11.95
CA ALA A 214 -34.35 5.48 -10.69
C ALA A 214 -33.66 6.85 -10.71
N ALA A 215 -34.15 7.80 -11.51
CA ALA A 215 -33.60 9.15 -11.59
C ALA A 215 -33.66 9.88 -10.24
N GLU A 216 -34.82 9.85 -9.57
CA GLU A 216 -35.04 10.48 -8.27
C GLU A 216 -34.10 9.93 -7.17
N PRO A 217 -34.03 8.61 -6.89
CA PRO A 217 -33.08 8.08 -5.91
C PRO A 217 -31.61 8.26 -6.33
N PHE A 218 -31.32 8.35 -7.64
CA PHE A 218 -29.97 8.65 -8.11
C PHE A 218 -29.54 10.09 -7.77
N HIS A 219 -30.42 11.07 -7.96
CA HIS A 219 -30.13 12.48 -7.67
C HIS A 219 -30.17 12.81 -6.17
N ASP A 220 -31.06 12.18 -5.40
CA ASP A 220 -31.19 12.40 -3.94
C ASP A 220 -29.95 12.00 -3.14
N VAL A 221 -29.17 11.04 -3.65
CA VAL A 221 -27.91 10.59 -3.04
C VAL A 221 -26.72 11.48 -3.44
N GLY A 222 -26.90 12.39 -4.40
CA GLY A 222 -25.87 13.35 -4.81
C GLY A 222 -24.73 12.72 -5.63
N HIS A 223 -25.04 11.78 -6.52
CA HIS A 223 -24.05 11.12 -7.36
C HIS A 223 -23.31 12.12 -8.29
N SER A 224 -21.99 11.96 -8.43
CA SER A 224 -21.12 12.88 -9.21
C SER A 224 -21.24 12.69 -10.72
N GLU A 225 -20.73 13.65 -11.52
CA GLU A 225 -20.63 13.52 -12.99
C GLU A 225 -19.93 12.22 -13.44
N PHE A 226 -19.01 11.68 -12.63
CA PHE A 226 -18.37 10.37 -12.88
C PHE A 226 -19.36 9.20 -12.81
N ALA A 227 -20.34 9.24 -11.91
CA ALA A 227 -21.36 8.19 -11.82
C ALA A 227 -22.27 8.19 -13.06
N LEU A 228 -22.58 9.36 -13.60
CA LEU A 228 -23.30 9.50 -14.87
C LEU A 228 -22.51 8.92 -16.05
N GLU A 229 -21.18 9.13 -16.11
CA GLU A 229 -20.34 8.47 -17.12
C GLU A 229 -20.37 6.94 -17.01
N GLN A 230 -20.47 6.39 -15.79
CA GLN A 230 -20.55 4.94 -15.60
C GLN A 230 -21.87 4.35 -16.11
N ILE A 231 -22.97 5.11 -15.98
CA ILE A 231 -24.28 4.76 -16.56
C ILE A 231 -24.21 4.81 -18.09
N GLN A 232 -23.65 5.89 -18.65
CA GLN A 232 -23.51 6.04 -20.11
C GLN A 232 -22.66 4.94 -20.75
N LYS A 233 -21.54 4.56 -20.13
CA LYS A 233 -20.68 3.46 -20.61
C LYS A 233 -21.40 2.12 -20.67
N ARG A 234 -22.51 1.98 -19.95
CA ARG A 234 -23.30 0.76 -19.81
C ARG A 234 -24.69 0.90 -20.41
N ALA A 235 -24.92 1.96 -21.17
CA ALA A 235 -26.21 2.23 -21.81
C ALA A 235 -26.53 1.16 -22.85
N VAL A 236 -27.73 0.58 -22.75
CA VAL A 236 -28.27 -0.44 -23.65
C VAL A 236 -29.44 0.08 -24.48
N GLY A 237 -30.03 1.21 -24.11
CA GLY A 237 -31.08 1.88 -24.88
C GLY A 237 -31.62 3.15 -24.21
N ILE A 238 -32.67 3.71 -24.80
CA ILE A 238 -33.39 4.89 -24.30
C ILE A 238 -34.80 4.46 -23.89
N LEU A 239 -35.26 4.91 -22.73
CA LEU A 239 -36.60 4.60 -22.26
C LEU A 239 -37.66 5.26 -23.16
N GLU A 240 -38.60 4.48 -23.67
CA GLU A 240 -39.65 4.97 -24.56
C GLU A 240 -40.48 6.09 -23.91
N ASN A 241 -40.85 7.10 -24.71
CA ASN A 241 -41.69 8.24 -24.31
C ASN A 241 -41.11 9.15 -23.20
N VAL A 242 -39.81 9.05 -22.90
CA VAL A 242 -39.10 9.95 -21.99
C VAL A 242 -38.06 10.78 -22.77
N GLN A 243 -38.10 12.11 -22.65
CA GLN A 243 -37.02 12.93 -23.17
C GLN A 243 -35.78 12.75 -22.30
N VAL A 244 -34.68 12.27 -22.90
CA VAL A 244 -33.40 12.11 -22.21
C VAL A 244 -32.93 13.46 -21.69
N LYS A 245 -32.87 13.63 -20.37
CA LYS A 245 -32.38 14.85 -19.75
C LYS A 245 -30.86 14.74 -19.58
N GLY A 246 -30.12 15.66 -20.18
CA GLY A 246 -28.69 15.87 -19.89
C GLY A 246 -27.68 14.81 -20.39
N ALA A 247 -28.09 13.64 -20.89
CA ALA A 247 -27.16 12.51 -21.08
C ALA A 247 -26.64 12.24 -22.51
N ILE A 248 -27.07 12.94 -23.56
CA ILE A 248 -26.56 12.73 -24.95
C ILE A 248 -25.59 13.82 -25.40
N ALA A 249 -25.45 14.92 -24.66
CA ALA A 249 -24.48 15.97 -24.95
C ALA A 249 -23.16 15.77 -24.19
N ILE A 250 -22.53 14.59 -24.32
CA ILE A 250 -21.07 14.52 -24.15
C ILE A 250 -20.51 14.31 -25.56
N GLU A 251 -20.28 15.46 -26.21
CA GLU A 251 -19.35 15.62 -27.31
C GLU A 251 -18.10 14.76 -27.02
N LYS A 252 -17.50 14.14 -28.04
CA LYS A 252 -16.27 13.33 -27.90
C LYS A 252 -15.23 14.11 -27.12
N ASP A 253 -15.19 13.88 -25.82
CA ASP A 253 -14.35 14.63 -24.90
C ASP A 253 -12.91 14.18 -25.18
N THR A 254 -12.20 15.02 -25.93
CA THR A 254 -10.80 14.77 -26.28
C THR A 254 -10.01 14.60 -24.98
N VAL A 255 -8.92 13.82 -25.01
CA VAL A 255 -8.07 13.59 -23.82
C VAL A 255 -7.68 14.91 -23.12
N MET A 256 -7.64 16.02 -23.86
CA MET A 256 -7.38 17.37 -23.36
C MET A 256 -8.48 17.93 -22.46
N SER A 257 -9.77 17.76 -22.77
CA SER A 257 -10.85 18.29 -21.91
C SER A 257 -10.90 17.59 -20.55
N ARG A 258 -10.56 16.29 -20.51
CA ARG A 258 -10.42 15.53 -19.25
C ARG A 258 -9.33 16.06 -18.33
N ILE A 259 -8.28 16.70 -18.87
CA ILE A 259 -7.14 17.20 -18.09
C ILE A 259 -7.48 18.49 -17.33
N PHE A 260 -8.44 19.29 -17.79
CA PHE A 260 -8.80 20.55 -17.13
C PHE A 260 -9.90 20.37 -16.08
N THR A 261 -9.66 20.84 -14.85
CA THR A 261 -10.66 20.84 -13.76
C THR A 261 -11.34 22.22 -13.65
N LYS A 262 -12.63 22.21 -13.29
CA LYS A 262 -13.45 23.40 -13.00
C LYS A 262 -13.15 24.01 -11.62
N GLU A 263 -12.54 23.23 -10.70
CA GLU A 263 -12.20 23.64 -9.32
C GLU A 263 -11.08 24.70 -9.22
N ASP A 264 -10.37 25.00 -10.30
CA ASP A 264 -9.32 26.04 -10.36
C ASP A 264 -9.78 27.19 -11.30
N PRO A 265 -10.67 28.09 -10.84
CA PRO A 265 -11.34 29.08 -11.69
C PRO A 265 -10.36 30.09 -12.31
N TYR A 266 -9.28 30.41 -11.59
CA TYR A 266 -8.25 31.34 -12.03
C TYR A 266 -7.04 30.63 -12.69
N ASN A 267 -7.10 29.31 -12.85
CA ASN A 267 -6.03 28.48 -13.41
C ASN A 267 -4.67 28.62 -12.69
N VAL A 268 -4.66 28.99 -11.40
CA VAL A 268 -3.45 29.30 -10.64
C VAL A 268 -2.56 28.06 -10.52
N HIS A 269 -3.14 26.92 -10.15
CA HIS A 269 -2.38 25.68 -10.01
C HIS A 269 -1.82 25.21 -11.36
N LYS A 270 -2.58 25.41 -12.44
CA LYS A 270 -2.16 25.05 -13.80
C LYS A 270 -0.98 25.89 -14.27
N VAL A 271 -1.05 27.21 -14.08
CA VAL A 271 0.03 28.14 -14.45
C VAL A 271 1.30 27.82 -13.65
N LEU A 272 1.19 27.59 -12.35
CA LEU A 272 2.31 27.16 -11.51
C LEU A 272 2.88 25.82 -11.99
N GLY A 273 2.02 24.85 -12.30
CA GLY A 273 2.43 23.52 -12.77
C GLY A 273 3.21 23.56 -14.08
N PHE A 274 2.70 24.32 -15.08
CA PHE A 274 3.39 24.52 -16.34
C PHE A 274 4.72 25.24 -16.15
N THR A 275 4.74 26.30 -15.33
CA THR A 275 5.94 27.07 -15.03
C THR A 275 7.02 26.18 -14.41
N VAL A 276 6.69 25.41 -13.37
CA VAL A 276 7.62 24.48 -12.71
C VAL A 276 8.12 23.42 -13.69
N LEU A 277 7.25 22.85 -14.52
CA LEU A 277 7.66 21.87 -15.53
C LEU A 277 8.64 22.48 -16.54
N SER A 278 8.35 23.68 -17.07
CA SER A 278 9.25 24.40 -17.97
C SER A 278 10.60 24.69 -17.30
N MET A 279 10.61 25.01 -16.00
CA MET A 279 11.85 25.23 -15.24
C MET A 279 12.69 23.96 -15.12
N TYR A 280 12.06 22.81 -14.83
CA TYR A 280 12.76 21.52 -14.83
C TYR A 280 13.30 21.17 -16.22
N LEU A 281 12.49 21.30 -17.27
CA LEU A 281 12.90 21.01 -18.65
C LEU A 281 14.05 21.91 -19.10
N TYR A 282 13.98 23.21 -18.81
CA TYR A 282 15.04 24.16 -19.12
C TYR A 282 16.36 23.78 -18.41
N ARG A 283 16.30 23.50 -17.11
CA ARG A 283 17.50 23.13 -16.33
C ARG A 283 18.10 21.80 -16.78
N ILE A 284 17.26 20.80 -17.06
CA ILE A 284 17.71 19.51 -17.62
C ILE A 284 18.34 19.72 -18.99
N PHE A 285 17.71 20.52 -19.87
CA PHE A 285 18.24 20.84 -21.20
C PHE A 285 19.60 21.53 -21.14
N VAL A 286 19.73 22.57 -20.31
CA VAL A 286 21.01 23.28 -20.10
C VAL A 286 22.09 22.34 -19.57
N TRP A 287 21.72 21.46 -18.64
CA TRP A 287 22.64 20.47 -18.08
C TRP A 287 23.09 19.43 -19.14
N CYS A 288 22.16 18.90 -19.94
CA CYS A 288 22.45 17.92 -20.99
C CYS A 288 23.30 18.50 -22.13
N CYS A 289 23.03 19.73 -22.54
CA CYS A 289 23.71 20.32 -23.69
C CYS A 289 25.10 20.89 -23.36
N GLN A 290 25.52 20.89 -22.07
CA GLN A 290 26.81 21.42 -21.61
C GLN A 290 27.18 22.77 -22.25
N LEU A 291 26.19 23.63 -22.54
CA LEU A 291 26.37 24.92 -23.22
C LEU A 291 27.11 25.96 -22.33
N ALA A 292 27.74 25.50 -21.26
CA ALA A 292 28.34 26.31 -20.23
C ALA A 292 29.87 26.39 -20.42
N PRO A 293 30.44 27.60 -20.48
CA PRO A 293 31.83 27.81 -20.10
C PRO A 293 32.10 27.23 -18.69
N PRO A 294 33.34 26.84 -18.35
CA PRO A 294 33.70 26.16 -17.10
C PRO A 294 33.24 26.84 -15.79
N ASN A 295 32.84 28.12 -15.84
CA ASN A 295 32.47 28.95 -14.68
C ASN A 295 31.05 29.54 -14.77
N ALA A 296 30.24 29.14 -15.75
CA ALA A 296 28.90 29.70 -15.96
C ALA A 296 27.82 28.79 -15.38
N ASP A 297 27.20 29.23 -14.29
CA ASP A 297 26.00 28.58 -13.76
C ASP A 297 24.75 29.09 -14.49
N TYR A 298 24.41 28.39 -15.58
CA TYR A 298 23.17 28.56 -16.34
C TYR A 298 22.03 27.66 -15.84
N ALA A 299 22.30 26.75 -14.92
CA ALA A 299 21.27 25.94 -14.27
C ALA A 299 20.47 26.76 -13.24
N GLY A 300 20.91 27.99 -12.95
CA GLY A 300 20.19 28.93 -12.09
C GLY A 300 20.26 28.51 -10.62
N PHE A 301 21.42 27.99 -10.22
CA PHE A 301 21.74 27.63 -8.84
C PHE A 301 22.74 28.61 -8.21
N LYS A 302 22.85 29.83 -8.76
CA LYS A 302 23.62 30.90 -8.13
C LYS A 302 22.79 31.37 -6.93
N PRO A 303 23.42 31.85 -5.85
CA PRO A 303 22.70 32.43 -4.73
C PRO A 303 22.16 33.83 -5.09
N ASP A 304 21.33 33.92 -6.13
CA ASP A 304 20.68 35.12 -6.62
C ASP A 304 19.18 35.09 -6.34
N LEU A 305 18.50 36.20 -6.65
CA LEU A 305 17.05 36.29 -6.45
C LEU A 305 16.26 35.37 -7.40
N TRP A 306 16.84 34.96 -8.53
CA TRP A 306 16.20 34.03 -9.46
C TRP A 306 16.10 32.63 -8.88
N ALA A 307 17.18 32.13 -8.29
CA ALA A 307 17.16 30.85 -7.57
C ALA A 307 16.13 30.87 -6.43
N LEU A 308 16.06 31.98 -5.69
CA LEU A 308 15.10 32.16 -4.60
C LEU A 308 13.64 32.20 -5.11
N ALA A 309 13.35 32.99 -6.14
CA ALA A 309 12.03 33.01 -6.78
C ALA A 309 11.64 31.62 -7.29
N SER A 310 12.61 30.88 -7.83
CA SER A 310 12.39 29.55 -8.40
C SER A 310 11.91 28.53 -7.38
N ILE A 311 12.50 28.52 -6.18
CA ILE A 311 12.11 27.58 -5.13
C ILE A 311 10.74 27.94 -4.53
N PHE A 312 10.41 29.24 -4.43
CA PHE A 312 9.08 29.66 -3.97
C PHE A 312 7.97 29.33 -4.97
N ILE A 313 8.24 29.39 -6.28
CA ILE A 313 7.28 28.92 -7.30
C ILE A 313 7.05 27.41 -7.18
N VAL A 314 8.12 26.64 -6.94
CA VAL A 314 8.04 25.19 -6.71
C VAL A 314 7.22 24.85 -5.44
N GLU A 315 7.46 25.55 -4.33
CA GLU A 315 6.65 25.40 -3.10
C GLU A 315 5.19 25.84 -3.32
N GLY A 316 4.98 26.95 -4.03
CA GLY A 316 3.65 27.47 -4.37
C GLY A 316 2.80 26.48 -5.16
N LEU A 317 3.40 25.68 -6.05
CA LEU A 317 2.71 24.58 -6.73
C LEU A 317 2.17 23.54 -5.73
N GLN A 318 2.93 23.24 -4.68
CA GLN A 318 2.51 22.27 -3.66
C GLN A 318 1.39 22.85 -2.77
N VAL A 319 1.50 24.12 -2.37
CA VAL A 319 0.48 24.82 -1.58
C VAL A 319 -0.82 25.01 -2.37
N SER A 320 -0.75 25.26 -3.67
CA SER A 320 -1.96 25.39 -4.50
C SER A 320 -2.75 24.09 -4.64
N SER A 321 -2.21 22.93 -4.22
CA SER A 321 -2.98 21.67 -4.15
C SER A 321 -4.17 21.70 -3.17
N PHE A 322 -4.24 22.70 -2.27
CA PHE A 322 -5.37 22.90 -1.36
C PHE A 322 -6.59 23.51 -2.03
N ILE A 323 -6.47 24.00 -3.27
CA ILE A 323 -7.61 24.44 -4.09
C ILE A 323 -8.57 23.26 -4.35
N PHE A 324 -8.04 22.04 -4.45
CA PHE A 324 -8.83 20.86 -4.79
C PHE A 324 -9.44 20.17 -3.56
N THR A 325 -10.66 19.69 -3.74
CA THR A 325 -11.30 18.82 -2.75
C THR A 325 -10.81 17.39 -2.95
N VAL A 326 -10.23 16.80 -1.90
CA VAL A 326 -9.70 15.43 -1.92
C VAL A 326 -10.39 14.59 -0.84
N PRO A 327 -10.59 13.28 -1.09
CA PRO A 327 -11.21 12.40 -0.11
C PRO A 327 -10.43 12.38 1.20
N GLN A 328 -11.17 12.28 2.31
CA GLN A 328 -10.58 12.22 3.65
C GLN A 328 -9.76 10.94 3.82
N ASN A 329 -10.35 9.80 3.49
CA ASN A 329 -9.74 8.48 3.61
C ASN A 329 -9.21 7.97 2.28
N ARG A 330 -8.29 7.00 2.37
CA ARG A 330 -7.63 6.43 1.21
C ARG A 330 -8.61 5.63 0.33
N PRO A 331 -8.63 5.87 -0.99
CA PRO A 331 -9.33 5.02 -1.95
C PRO A 331 -8.53 3.75 -2.26
N LEU A 332 -9.18 2.59 -2.27
CA LEU A 332 -8.54 1.29 -2.56
C LEU A 332 -8.59 0.89 -4.04
N SER A 333 -9.35 1.62 -4.87
CA SER A 333 -9.58 1.30 -6.28
C SER A 333 -8.38 1.59 -7.18
N GLY A 334 -7.50 2.51 -6.80
CA GLY A 334 -6.32 2.85 -7.58
C GLY A 334 -5.54 4.04 -7.05
N PRO A 335 -4.37 4.33 -7.63
CA PRO A 335 -3.53 5.46 -7.24
C PRO A 335 -4.27 6.80 -7.31
N MET A 336 -4.58 7.39 -6.15
CA MET A 336 -5.27 8.68 -6.05
C MET A 336 -4.82 9.43 -4.78
N ILE A 337 -4.93 10.76 -4.80
CA ILE A 337 -4.56 11.66 -3.70
C ILE A 337 -5.67 11.70 -2.63
N TRP A 338 -5.30 11.63 -1.35
CA TRP A 338 -6.18 11.84 -0.18
C TRP A 338 -5.55 12.81 0.82
N GLN A 339 -6.28 13.21 1.87
CA GLN A 339 -5.86 14.25 2.83
C GLN A 339 -4.50 13.99 3.48
N GLU A 340 -4.29 12.82 4.10
CA GLU A 340 -3.02 12.49 4.75
C GLU A 340 -1.86 12.46 3.75
N TRP A 341 -2.06 11.86 2.57
CA TRP A 341 -1.01 11.84 1.54
C TRP A 341 -0.65 13.25 1.07
N ARG A 342 -1.63 14.12 0.85
CA ARG A 342 -1.42 15.52 0.46
C ARG A 342 -0.59 16.26 1.51
N ALA A 343 -0.92 16.07 2.79
CA ALA A 343 -0.18 16.66 3.91
C ALA A 343 1.26 16.15 3.97
N HIS A 344 1.48 14.83 3.89
CA HIS A 344 2.83 14.26 3.84
C HIS A 344 3.63 14.82 2.69
N ASN A 345 3.06 14.81 1.48
CA ASN A 345 3.74 15.29 0.29
C ASN A 345 4.16 16.76 0.44
N LEU A 346 3.29 17.63 0.98
CA LEU A 346 3.66 19.00 1.32
C LEU A 346 4.87 19.03 2.27
N ILE A 347 4.82 18.32 3.39
CA ILE A 347 5.91 18.31 4.39
C ILE A 347 7.24 17.85 3.76
N PHE A 348 7.23 16.84 2.89
CA PHE A 348 8.44 16.35 2.21
C PHE A 348 9.03 17.37 1.23
N VAL A 349 8.19 18.08 0.48
CA VAL A 349 8.64 19.15 -0.42
C VAL A 349 9.15 20.35 0.38
N SER A 350 8.42 20.79 1.42
CA SER A 350 8.83 21.90 2.26
C SER A 350 10.18 21.66 2.96
N ARG A 351 10.50 20.41 3.33
CA ARG A 351 11.84 20.04 3.85
C ARG A 351 12.94 20.37 2.85
N LEU A 352 12.78 19.96 1.59
CA LEU A 352 13.76 20.22 0.53
C LEU A 352 13.88 21.72 0.23
N THR A 353 12.76 22.45 0.25
CA THR A 353 12.72 23.91 0.16
C THR A 353 13.52 24.56 1.29
N ILE A 354 13.36 24.13 2.54
CA ILE A 354 14.13 24.64 3.69
C ILE A 354 15.63 24.37 3.53
N CYS A 355 16.02 23.16 3.12
CA CYS A 355 17.43 22.85 2.88
C CYS A 355 18.02 23.71 1.76
N PHE A 356 17.26 23.92 0.67
CA PHE A 356 17.65 24.79 -0.43
C PHE A 356 17.84 26.24 0.04
N LEU A 357 16.92 26.78 0.87
CA LEU A 357 17.04 28.12 1.43
C LEU A 357 18.25 28.25 2.35
N GLY A 358 18.54 27.24 3.16
CA GLY A 358 19.77 27.16 3.94
C GLY A 358 21.01 27.26 3.05
N ALA A 359 21.03 26.49 1.96
CA ALA A 359 22.17 26.44 1.05
C ALA A 359 22.34 27.76 0.30
N TRP A 360 21.22 28.38 -0.08
CA TRP A 360 21.20 29.73 -0.65
C TRP A 360 21.81 30.75 0.32
N MET A 361 21.41 30.74 1.60
CA MET A 361 21.93 31.65 2.62
C MET A 361 23.43 31.46 2.85
N VAL A 362 23.87 30.21 3.01
CA VAL A 362 25.29 29.86 3.18
C VAL A 362 26.11 30.36 1.99
N ASN A 363 25.71 30.05 0.76
CA ASN A 363 26.44 30.51 -0.42
C ASN A 363 26.40 32.03 -0.62
N ARG A 364 25.30 32.69 -0.24
CA ARG A 364 25.14 34.16 -0.39
C ARG A 364 26.05 34.93 0.55
N TYR A 365 26.26 34.41 1.77
CA TYR A 365 26.87 35.13 2.89
C TYR A 365 28.14 34.46 3.45
N ASN A 366 28.73 33.50 2.73
CA ASN A 366 29.88 32.65 3.16
C ASN A 366 31.16 33.41 3.60
N GLY A 367 31.17 34.75 3.61
CA GLY A 367 32.27 35.58 4.10
C GLY A 367 31.91 36.66 5.14
N MET A 368 30.62 36.91 5.40
CA MET A 368 30.19 38.00 6.32
C MET A 368 29.83 37.52 7.73
N MET A 369 29.43 36.25 7.89
CA MET A 369 28.90 35.75 9.15
C MET A 369 29.48 34.39 9.60
N GLY A 370 30.44 33.80 8.87
CA GLY A 370 30.99 32.46 9.18
C GLY A 370 30.00 31.30 8.94
N TRP A 371 29.06 31.48 8.01
CA TRP A 371 28.05 30.46 7.68
C TRP A 371 28.68 29.43 6.75
N GLY A 372 29.47 28.52 7.32
CA GLY A 372 30.12 27.43 6.58
C GLY A 372 29.24 26.18 6.41
N SER A 373 29.85 25.11 5.91
CA SER A 373 29.22 23.80 5.66
C SER A 373 28.54 23.19 6.90
N TRP A 374 29.01 23.52 8.11
CA TRP A 374 28.38 23.09 9.36
C TRP A 374 26.98 23.66 9.56
N THR A 375 26.81 24.94 9.24
CA THR A 375 25.50 25.60 9.34
C THR A 375 24.50 24.93 8.42
N GLN A 376 24.90 24.61 7.19
CA GLN A 376 24.07 23.87 6.24
C GLN A 376 23.70 22.48 6.77
N MET A 377 24.67 21.74 7.28
CA MET A 377 24.44 20.40 7.81
C MET A 377 23.47 20.41 9.00
N THR A 378 23.58 21.41 9.88
CA THR A 378 22.64 21.60 10.99
C THR A 378 21.23 21.91 10.50
N VAL A 379 21.06 22.80 9.51
CA VAL A 379 19.77 23.08 8.89
C VAL A 379 19.16 21.81 8.28
N ASN A 380 19.96 21.02 7.56
CA ASN A 380 19.51 19.77 6.95
C ASN A 380 19.00 18.78 8.00
N GLN A 381 19.78 18.54 9.07
CA GLN A 381 19.40 17.60 10.11
C GLN A 381 18.13 18.05 10.86
N LEU A 382 18.02 19.34 11.20
CA LEU A 382 16.83 19.90 11.81
C LEU A 382 15.59 19.75 10.92
N SER A 383 15.74 20.01 9.63
CA SER A 383 14.64 19.87 8.67
C SER A 383 14.12 18.42 8.61
N VAL A 384 15.02 17.43 8.72
CA VAL A 384 14.66 16.00 8.73
C VAL A 384 13.86 15.66 9.99
N PHE A 385 14.32 16.06 11.18
CA PHE A 385 13.58 15.80 12.42
C PHE A 385 12.24 16.52 12.48
N ALA A 386 12.18 17.79 12.04
CA ALA A 386 10.95 18.55 11.93
C ALA A 386 9.96 17.85 10.98
N GLN A 387 10.43 17.44 9.80
CA GLN A 387 9.64 16.69 8.82
C GLN A 387 9.10 15.37 9.39
N MET A 388 9.92 14.60 10.11
CA MET A 388 9.49 13.35 10.72
C MET A 388 8.36 13.57 11.75
N ARG A 389 8.49 14.61 12.58
CA ARG A 389 7.49 14.93 13.60
C ARG A 389 6.19 15.47 13.00
N LEU A 390 6.30 16.38 12.02
CA LEU A 390 5.15 16.91 11.30
C LEU A 390 4.40 15.81 10.55
N ALA A 391 5.12 14.86 9.94
CA ALA A 391 4.49 13.72 9.27
C ALA A 391 3.71 12.82 10.25
N ASP A 392 4.24 12.58 11.46
CA ASP A 392 3.53 11.82 12.50
C ASP A 392 2.29 12.56 13.01
N LEU A 393 2.38 13.87 13.21
CA LEU A 393 1.23 14.70 13.60
C LEU A 393 0.16 14.74 12.51
N ALA A 394 0.57 14.85 11.24
CA ALA A 394 -0.34 14.81 10.10
C ALA A 394 -1.07 13.47 10.03
N THR A 395 -0.36 12.34 10.21
CA THR A 395 -1.00 11.02 10.30
C THR A 395 -1.95 10.95 11.50
N ALA A 396 -1.55 11.39 12.69
CA ALA A 396 -2.39 11.32 13.88
C ALA A 396 -3.67 12.17 13.78
N TRP A 397 -3.63 13.29 13.04
CA TRP A 397 -4.76 14.20 12.93
C TRP A 397 -5.71 13.88 11.76
N LEU A 398 -5.16 13.37 10.65
CA LEU A 398 -5.93 13.15 9.42
C LEU A 398 -6.37 11.69 9.21
N ARG A 399 -5.79 10.73 9.92
CA ARG A 399 -6.10 9.32 9.77
C ARG A 399 -7.32 8.92 10.58
N ASP A 400 -8.28 8.27 9.91
CA ASP A 400 -9.36 7.54 10.57
C ASP A 400 -8.90 6.11 10.89
N ASP A 401 -8.96 5.70 12.16
CA ASP A 401 -8.51 4.37 12.64
C ASP A 401 -9.21 3.19 11.95
N THR A 402 -10.29 3.45 11.23
CA THR A 402 -11.09 2.45 10.53
C THR A 402 -10.48 1.96 9.21
N HIS A 403 -9.62 2.75 8.55
CA HIS A 403 -9.06 2.46 7.22
C HIS A 403 -7.52 2.56 7.20
N GLU A 404 -6.85 1.64 6.48
CA GLU A 404 -5.39 1.63 6.38
C GLU A 404 -4.89 2.69 5.38
N THR A 405 -3.98 3.56 5.82
CA THR A 405 -3.51 4.72 5.03
C THR A 405 -1.98 4.80 4.88
N LEU A 406 -1.23 3.71 5.16
CA LEU A 406 0.21 3.74 4.95
C LEU A 406 0.54 4.02 3.47
N VAL A 407 1.35 5.05 3.22
CA VAL A 407 1.79 5.41 1.86
C VAL A 407 2.47 4.22 1.14
N SER A 408 3.07 3.30 1.91
CA SER A 408 3.71 2.07 1.42
C SER A 408 2.76 1.01 0.85
N THR A 409 1.45 1.12 1.06
CA THR A 409 0.44 0.13 0.61
C THR A 409 -0.41 0.64 -0.56
N MET A 410 0.21 1.36 -1.49
CA MET A 410 -0.48 1.92 -2.66
C MET A 410 -1.13 0.85 -3.54
N PRO A 411 -2.40 1.01 -3.97
CA PRO A 411 -3.07 0.00 -4.78
C PRO A 411 -2.40 -0.14 -6.16
N TYR A 412 -1.91 -1.35 -6.44
CA TYR A 412 -1.41 -1.78 -7.75
C TYR A 412 -2.55 -2.24 -8.67
N TRP A 413 -2.25 -2.40 -9.96
CA TRP A 413 -3.19 -2.89 -10.97
C TRP A 413 -3.66 -4.34 -10.73
N GLU A 414 -4.77 -4.70 -11.35
CA GLU A 414 -5.38 -6.03 -11.27
C GLU A 414 -4.40 -7.12 -11.73
N HIS A 415 -4.30 -8.21 -10.97
CA HIS A 415 -3.34 -9.31 -11.19
C HIS A 415 -1.84 -8.93 -11.12
N CYS A 416 -1.46 -7.81 -10.48
CA CYS A 416 -0.05 -7.52 -10.20
C CYS A 416 0.59 -8.67 -9.39
N PRO A 417 1.70 -9.28 -9.88
CA PRO A 417 2.38 -10.34 -9.13
C PRO A 417 2.92 -9.81 -7.79
N LYS A 418 2.78 -10.59 -6.71
CA LYS A 418 3.19 -10.17 -5.36
C LYS A 418 4.67 -9.79 -5.25
N TRP A 419 5.54 -10.44 -6.04
CA TRP A 419 6.97 -10.11 -6.07
C TRP A 419 7.22 -8.73 -6.68
N VAL A 420 6.44 -8.31 -7.68
CA VAL A 420 6.51 -6.98 -8.31
C VAL A 420 6.05 -5.90 -7.33
N GLU A 421 4.95 -6.14 -6.63
CA GLU A 421 4.48 -5.25 -5.56
C GLU A 421 5.56 -5.09 -4.46
N SER A 422 6.17 -6.19 -4.01
CA SER A 422 7.24 -6.16 -3.03
C SER A 422 8.47 -5.40 -3.54
N MET A 423 8.81 -5.55 -4.82
CA MET A 423 9.91 -4.83 -5.47
C MET A 423 9.66 -3.32 -5.45
N PHE A 424 8.50 -2.85 -5.95
CA PHE A 424 8.16 -1.41 -5.92
C PHE A 424 8.15 -0.86 -4.48
N ARG A 425 7.54 -1.57 -3.53
CA ARG A 425 7.50 -1.16 -2.12
C ARG A 425 8.89 -1.01 -1.51
N THR A 426 9.77 -1.96 -1.79
CA THR A 426 11.17 -1.92 -1.34
C THR A 426 11.89 -0.74 -1.98
N TRP A 427 11.73 -0.54 -3.28
CA TRP A 427 12.33 0.57 -4.01
C TRP A 427 11.90 1.94 -3.48
N TYR A 428 10.61 2.13 -3.23
CA TYR A 428 10.09 3.39 -2.69
C TYR A 428 10.64 3.66 -1.29
N SER A 429 10.70 2.63 -0.45
CA SER A 429 11.23 2.74 0.91
C SER A 429 12.73 3.05 0.91
N MET A 430 13.51 2.33 0.10
CA MET A 430 14.95 2.55 -0.08
C MET A 430 15.24 3.96 -0.62
N SER A 431 14.46 4.43 -1.59
CA SER A 431 14.64 5.77 -2.17
C SER A 431 14.38 6.88 -1.15
N GLN A 432 13.40 6.71 -0.25
CA GLN A 432 13.15 7.65 0.84
C GLN A 432 14.28 7.69 1.87
N ILE A 433 14.83 6.52 2.22
CA ILE A 433 15.99 6.40 3.12
C ILE A 433 17.22 7.06 2.48
N TYR A 434 17.50 6.71 1.23
CA TYR A 434 18.61 7.28 0.44
C TYR A 434 18.54 8.80 0.40
N THR A 435 17.39 9.36 0.01
CA THR A 435 17.17 10.82 -0.05
C THR A 435 17.44 11.47 1.31
N THR A 436 17.02 10.83 2.40
CA THR A 436 17.25 11.35 3.75
C THR A 436 18.74 11.34 4.14
N ILE A 437 19.46 10.26 3.83
CA ILE A 437 20.92 10.19 4.05
C ILE A 437 21.63 11.27 3.26
N VAL A 438 21.31 11.38 1.97
CA VAL A 438 21.92 12.36 1.08
C VAL A 438 21.68 13.78 1.56
N ILE A 439 20.46 14.13 2.02
CA ILE A 439 20.18 15.45 2.63
C ILE A 439 21.02 15.67 3.88
N ILE A 440 21.15 14.67 4.77
CA ILE A 440 21.91 14.80 6.02
C ILE A 440 23.39 15.12 5.74
N ILE A 441 23.98 14.51 4.70
CA ILE A 441 25.39 14.70 4.34
C ILE A 441 25.61 15.81 3.30
N ALA A 442 24.54 16.36 2.72
CA ALA A 442 24.65 17.34 1.65
C ALA A 442 25.30 18.64 2.15
N GLY A 443 26.29 19.10 1.40
CA GLY A 443 26.89 20.43 1.57
C GLY A 443 25.99 21.53 0.99
N PRO A 444 26.51 22.76 0.83
CA PRO A 444 25.72 23.89 0.35
C PRO A 444 25.36 23.84 -1.15
N GLY A 445 25.45 22.70 -1.83
CA GLY A 445 25.01 22.57 -3.23
C GLY A 445 23.49 22.66 -3.35
N MET A 446 22.98 23.67 -4.08
CA MET A 446 21.54 23.92 -4.23
C MET A 446 20.83 22.99 -5.22
N ASP A 447 21.57 22.50 -6.21
CA ASP A 447 21.14 21.61 -7.27
C ASP A 447 20.53 20.29 -6.77
N LEU A 448 21.19 19.65 -5.80
CA LEU A 448 20.75 18.38 -5.24
C LEU A 448 19.36 18.46 -4.59
N TYR A 449 19.12 19.51 -3.80
CA TYR A 449 17.83 19.71 -3.14
C TYR A 449 16.71 19.95 -4.16
N PHE A 450 17.00 20.71 -5.22
CA PHE A 450 16.03 21.04 -6.26
C PHE A 450 15.61 19.81 -7.09
N VAL A 451 16.59 18.98 -7.49
CA VAL A 451 16.32 17.75 -8.26
C VAL A 451 15.51 16.74 -7.45
N MET A 452 15.76 16.66 -6.14
CA MET A 452 15.04 15.75 -5.26
C MET A 452 13.55 16.10 -5.07
N ILE A 453 13.10 17.30 -5.44
CA ILE A 453 11.67 17.68 -5.37
C ILE A 453 10.85 17.04 -6.50
N LEU A 454 11.47 16.84 -7.68
CA LEU A 454 10.77 16.39 -8.89
C LEU A 454 9.96 15.09 -8.73
N PRO A 455 10.47 14.01 -8.08
CA PRO A 455 9.69 12.78 -7.92
C PRO A 455 8.40 12.98 -7.12
N TYR A 456 8.42 13.85 -6.11
CA TYR A 456 7.27 14.15 -5.26
C TYR A 456 6.16 14.88 -6.03
N GLN A 457 6.54 15.88 -6.83
CA GLN A 457 5.61 16.63 -7.67
C GLN A 457 5.08 15.79 -8.83
N LEU A 458 5.95 15.02 -9.50
CA LEU A 458 5.57 14.16 -10.61
C LEU A 458 4.56 13.09 -10.17
N TYR A 459 4.73 12.48 -9.00
CA TYR A 459 3.80 11.46 -8.52
C TYR A 459 2.39 12.00 -8.28
N SER A 460 2.26 13.26 -7.83
CA SER A 460 0.97 13.95 -7.69
C SER A 460 0.22 14.05 -9.03
N VAL A 461 0.96 14.41 -10.09
CA VAL A 461 0.42 14.51 -11.44
C VAL A 461 0.03 13.13 -11.98
N LEU A 462 0.88 12.12 -11.79
CA LEU A 462 0.61 10.74 -12.23
C LEU A 462 -0.66 10.17 -11.59
N MET A 463 -0.86 10.36 -10.29
CA MET A 463 -2.10 9.93 -9.62
C MET A 463 -3.33 10.68 -10.12
N THR A 464 -3.18 11.96 -10.47
CA THR A 464 -4.26 12.74 -11.07
C THR A 464 -4.62 12.22 -12.47
N PHE A 465 -3.63 11.80 -13.26
CA PHE A 465 -3.84 11.16 -14.56
C PHE A 465 -4.49 9.78 -14.44
N VAL A 466 -4.14 9.00 -13.41
CA VAL A 466 -4.84 7.74 -13.11
C VAL A 466 -6.29 8.00 -12.76
N ARG A 467 -6.57 8.96 -11.85
CA ARG A 467 -7.93 9.36 -11.46
C ARG A 467 -8.78 9.77 -12.67
N LYS A 468 -8.18 10.52 -13.61
CA LYS A 468 -8.83 11.00 -14.84
C LYS A 468 -8.89 9.95 -15.96
N GLY A 469 -8.39 8.74 -15.72
CA GLY A 469 -8.37 7.66 -16.71
C GLY A 469 -7.46 7.95 -17.92
N VAL A 470 -6.49 8.85 -17.78
CA VAL A 470 -5.51 9.19 -18.83
C VAL A 470 -4.42 8.11 -18.91
N ILE A 471 -3.95 7.62 -17.75
CA ILE A 471 -2.94 6.56 -17.66
C ILE A 471 -3.40 5.42 -16.75
N SER A 472 -2.83 4.23 -16.95
CA SER A 472 -3.11 3.07 -16.09
C SER A 472 -2.34 3.15 -14.76
N SER A 473 -2.80 2.42 -13.72
CA SER A 473 -2.04 2.27 -12.45
C SER A 473 -0.64 1.69 -12.71
N ARG A 474 -0.48 0.75 -13.65
CA ARG A 474 0.83 0.20 -14.03
C ARG A 474 1.77 1.29 -14.53
N THR A 475 1.30 2.12 -15.47
CA THR A 475 2.07 3.25 -16.00
C THR A 475 2.49 4.20 -14.89
N CYS A 476 1.58 4.54 -13.97
CA CYS A 476 1.86 5.38 -12.81
C CYS A 476 3.02 4.84 -11.96
N HIS A 477 2.97 3.56 -11.56
CA HIS A 477 4.01 2.94 -10.72
C HIS A 477 5.37 2.83 -11.41
N VAL A 478 5.38 2.46 -12.69
CA VAL A 478 6.61 2.37 -13.50
C VAL A 478 7.25 3.75 -13.70
N THR A 479 6.44 4.76 -14.06
CA THR A 479 6.96 6.14 -14.21
C THR A 479 7.57 6.64 -12.91
N TYR A 480 6.86 6.43 -11.79
CA TYR A 480 7.33 6.88 -10.50
C TYR A 480 8.62 6.16 -10.07
N PHE A 481 8.73 4.86 -10.33
CA PHE A 481 9.95 4.08 -10.08
C PHE A 481 11.17 4.70 -10.78
N TRP A 482 11.04 5.02 -12.06
CA TRP A 482 12.12 5.67 -12.83
C TRP A 482 12.40 7.09 -12.36
N SER A 483 11.37 7.86 -11.98
CA SER A 483 11.56 9.20 -11.44
C SER A 483 12.38 9.21 -10.15
N LEU A 484 12.26 8.18 -9.31
CA LEU A 484 13.07 8.04 -8.10
C LEU A 484 14.53 7.69 -8.41
N TRP A 485 14.79 7.00 -9.52
CA TRP A 485 16.14 6.63 -9.93
C TRP A 485 17.02 7.84 -10.27
N GLN A 486 16.44 8.93 -10.79
CA GLN A 486 17.20 10.13 -11.11
C GLN A 486 17.94 10.70 -9.87
N SER A 487 17.34 10.63 -8.68
CA SER A 487 17.95 11.15 -7.45
C SER A 487 19.23 10.37 -7.10
N TRP A 488 19.25 9.08 -7.44
CA TRP A 488 20.41 8.21 -7.26
C TRP A 488 21.51 8.51 -8.28
N VAL A 489 21.12 8.74 -9.53
CA VAL A 489 22.06 9.12 -10.60
C VAL A 489 22.69 10.47 -10.28
N CYS A 490 21.92 11.48 -9.91
CA CYS A 490 22.46 12.79 -9.55
C CYS A 490 23.38 12.69 -8.32
N GLY A 491 22.99 11.94 -7.28
CA GLY A 491 23.87 11.72 -6.14
C GLY A 491 25.16 10.98 -6.48
N PHE A 492 25.12 10.02 -7.42
CA PHE A 492 26.32 9.37 -7.96
C PHE A 492 27.23 10.35 -8.71
N MET A 493 26.66 11.17 -9.59
CA MET A 493 27.41 12.10 -10.44
C MET A 493 28.06 13.24 -9.64
N MET A 494 27.47 13.61 -8.50
CA MET A 494 27.94 14.72 -7.67
C MET A 494 28.88 14.30 -6.53
N GLN A 495 29.05 12.99 -6.30
CA GLN A 495 29.85 12.47 -5.20
C GLN A 495 30.96 11.56 -5.72
N SER A 496 32.02 11.38 -4.92
CA SER A 496 33.04 10.38 -5.26
C SER A 496 32.45 8.98 -5.18
N PHE A 497 32.97 8.06 -6.01
CA PHE A 497 32.53 6.66 -6.02
C PHE A 497 32.54 6.02 -4.62
N ARG A 498 33.55 6.34 -3.82
CA ARG A 498 33.67 5.88 -2.43
C ARG A 498 32.50 6.35 -1.56
N VAL A 499 32.15 7.63 -1.61
CA VAL A 499 31.03 8.19 -0.83
C VAL A 499 29.72 7.58 -1.30
N PHE A 500 29.54 7.42 -2.60
CA PHE A 500 28.35 6.75 -3.16
C PHE A 500 28.18 5.33 -2.59
N VAL A 501 29.21 4.48 -2.65
CA VAL A 501 29.15 3.11 -2.11
C VAL A 501 28.84 3.10 -0.61
N GLN A 502 29.44 4.01 0.16
CA GLN A 502 29.17 4.14 1.60
C GLN A 502 27.71 4.52 1.88
N VAL A 503 27.16 5.49 1.14
CA VAL A 503 25.74 5.89 1.23
C VAL A 503 24.83 4.71 0.89
N GLN A 504 25.20 3.87 -0.08
CA GLN A 504 24.41 2.68 -0.42
C GLN A 504 24.43 1.62 0.67
N ALA A 505 25.61 1.29 1.19
CA ALA A 505 25.75 0.34 2.29
C ALA A 505 24.96 0.82 3.52
N PHE A 506 25.03 2.11 3.83
CA PHE A 506 24.29 2.70 4.95
C PHE A 506 22.77 2.72 4.70
N SER A 507 22.33 3.00 3.48
CA SER A 507 20.90 2.93 3.10
C SER A 507 20.32 1.53 3.32
N ILE A 508 21.08 0.49 2.94
CA ILE A 508 20.69 -0.92 3.17
C ILE A 508 20.64 -1.22 4.67
N PHE A 509 21.64 -0.79 5.44
CA PHE A 509 21.66 -0.93 6.90
C PHE A 509 20.44 -0.27 7.57
N CYS A 510 20.13 0.97 7.20
CA CYS A 510 18.95 1.70 7.67
C CYS A 510 17.65 0.98 7.30
N TYR A 511 17.55 0.45 6.08
CA TYR A 511 16.37 -0.31 5.67
C TYR A 511 16.20 -1.59 6.48
N CYS A 512 17.26 -2.40 6.62
CA CYS A 512 17.23 -3.62 7.39
C CYS A 512 16.82 -3.35 8.84
N THR A 513 17.47 -2.39 9.51
CA THR A 513 17.13 -2.04 10.90
C THR A 513 15.69 -1.54 11.05
N ARG A 514 15.15 -0.80 10.07
CA ARG A 514 13.73 -0.41 10.05
C ARG A 514 12.79 -1.59 9.85
N VAL A 515 13.17 -2.60 9.06
CA VAL A 515 12.42 -3.85 8.90
C VAL A 515 12.42 -4.68 10.19
N TYR A 516 13.53 -4.67 10.94
CA TYR A 516 13.63 -5.26 12.28
C TYR A 516 12.97 -4.41 13.39
N GLY A 517 12.31 -3.31 13.03
CA GLY A 517 11.48 -2.52 13.93
C GLY A 517 12.20 -1.41 14.70
N LEU A 518 13.49 -1.15 14.45
CA LEU A 518 14.23 -0.07 15.13
C LEU A 518 13.51 1.27 14.92
N ASN A 519 13.19 1.99 15.99
CA ASN A 519 12.44 3.25 15.89
C ASN A 519 13.15 4.27 14.98
N LYS A 520 12.38 4.97 14.13
CA LYS A 520 12.95 5.91 13.15
C LYS A 520 13.70 7.07 13.80
N TYR A 521 13.28 7.57 14.96
CA TYR A 521 13.97 8.64 15.68
C TYR A 521 15.30 8.15 16.24
N VAL A 522 15.31 6.96 16.84
CA VAL A 522 16.55 6.32 17.34
C VAL A 522 17.56 6.15 16.20
N LEU A 523 17.12 5.63 15.05
CA LEU A 523 17.98 5.44 13.89
C LEU A 523 18.63 6.76 13.42
N TRP A 524 17.83 7.81 13.21
CA TRP A 524 18.36 9.06 12.66
C TRP A 524 19.13 9.90 13.68
N ILE A 525 18.81 9.82 14.97
CA ILE A 525 19.64 10.40 16.05
C ILE A 525 21.02 9.73 16.03
N GLY A 526 21.07 8.39 16.02
CA GLY A 526 22.34 7.65 15.94
C GLY A 526 23.17 8.00 14.71
N ALA A 527 22.52 8.11 13.55
CA ALA A 527 23.16 8.48 12.29
C ALA A 527 23.74 9.89 12.28
N CYS A 528 23.00 10.88 12.80
CA CYS A 528 23.45 12.27 12.82
C CYS A 528 24.57 12.49 13.86
N THR A 529 24.45 11.86 15.03
CA THR A 529 25.48 11.92 16.08
C THR A 529 26.79 11.29 15.61
N SER A 530 26.75 10.13 14.95
CA SER A 530 27.97 9.48 14.45
C SER A 530 28.67 10.32 13.38
N LEU A 531 27.90 10.91 12.46
CA LEU A 531 28.43 11.82 11.44
C LEU A 531 29.11 13.04 12.08
N GLN A 532 28.49 13.66 13.09
CA GLN A 532 29.09 14.80 13.78
C GLN A 532 30.36 14.43 14.54
N LEU A 533 30.41 13.29 15.22
CA LEU A 533 31.62 12.83 15.90
C LEU A 533 32.80 12.63 14.94
N VAL A 534 32.54 12.10 13.73
CA VAL A 534 33.56 11.95 12.69
C VAL A 534 34.05 13.33 12.23
N MET A 535 33.14 14.28 12.02
CA MET A 535 33.49 15.63 11.60
C MET A 535 34.28 16.38 12.67
N ILE A 536 33.92 16.24 13.94
CA ILE A 536 34.66 16.81 15.09
C ILE A 536 36.08 16.26 15.14
N LYS A 537 36.23 14.92 15.00
CA LYS A 537 37.54 14.27 15.03
C LYS A 537 38.47 14.76 13.92
N ASN A 538 37.91 15.10 12.76
CA ASN A 538 38.66 15.50 11.57
C ASN A 538 38.75 17.02 11.40
N TRP A 539 38.33 17.82 12.38
CA TRP A 539 38.32 19.28 12.30
C TRP A 539 39.75 19.86 12.31
N PRO A 540 40.23 20.45 11.21
CA PRO A 540 41.52 21.10 11.19
C PRO A 540 41.39 22.52 11.74
N ILE A 541 42.11 22.85 12.81
CA ILE A 541 42.22 24.24 13.27
C ILE A 541 43.34 24.90 12.47
N HIS A 542 43.00 25.66 11.44
CA HIS A 542 43.99 26.25 10.51
C HIS A 542 43.86 27.76 10.30
N SER A 543 42.75 28.43 10.68
CA SER A 543 42.53 29.87 10.43
C SER A 543 41.73 30.62 11.51
N GLU A 544 41.79 31.96 11.53
CA GLU A 544 40.95 32.83 12.37
C GLU A 544 39.44 32.70 12.05
N GLN A 545 39.08 32.30 10.82
CA GLN A 545 37.70 31.99 10.43
C GLN A 545 37.17 30.74 11.17
N ASP A 546 38.02 29.79 11.52
CA ASP A 546 37.64 28.56 12.24
C ASP A 546 37.22 28.86 13.68
N VAL A 547 37.68 29.98 14.25
CA VAL A 547 37.33 30.45 15.60
C VAL A 547 35.91 31.03 15.64
N LEU A 548 35.42 31.59 14.52
CA LEU A 548 34.05 32.09 14.34
C LEU A 548 33.04 30.95 14.08
N GLU A 549 33.48 29.76 13.69
CA GLU A 549 32.63 28.57 13.58
C GLU A 549 32.41 27.86 14.93
N PHE A 550 33.26 28.12 15.94
CA PHE A 550 33.17 27.55 17.29
C PHE A 550 31.86 27.90 18.06
N PRO A 551 31.29 29.12 17.94
CA PRO A 551 29.92 29.42 18.38
C PRO A 551 28.84 28.54 17.74
N MET A 552 28.97 28.20 16.45
CA MET A 552 28.00 27.32 15.77
C MET A 552 28.17 25.85 16.19
N PHE A 553 29.39 25.44 16.49
CA PHE A 553 29.70 24.17 17.14
C PHE A 553 29.06 24.06 18.54
N THR A 554 29.18 25.10 19.37
CA THR A 554 28.53 25.14 20.69
C THR A 554 27.01 25.21 20.60
N VAL A 555 26.44 25.92 19.63
CA VAL A 555 24.99 25.88 19.33
C VAL A 555 24.56 24.47 18.92
N THR A 556 25.33 23.78 18.07
CA THR A 556 25.02 22.40 17.65
C THR A 556 25.04 21.45 18.85
N ILE A 557 26.06 21.51 19.72
CA ILE A 557 26.14 20.71 20.94
C ILE A 557 25.02 21.05 21.94
N LEU A 558 24.77 22.33 22.22
CA LEU A 558 23.67 22.77 23.08
C LEU A 558 22.32 22.31 22.52
N MET A 559 22.15 22.32 21.21
CA MET A 559 20.94 21.87 20.54
C MET A 559 20.78 20.34 20.61
N TRP A 560 21.85 19.55 20.49
CA TRP A 560 21.81 18.11 20.78
C TRP A 560 21.60 17.81 22.25
N ALA A 561 22.10 18.66 23.14
CA ALA A 561 21.79 18.60 24.56
C ALA A 561 20.32 18.99 24.84
N ILE A 562 19.70 19.85 24.03
CA ILE A 562 18.27 20.22 24.11
C ILE A 562 17.38 19.16 23.46
N LEU A 563 17.75 18.59 22.30
CA LEU A 563 17.08 17.44 21.69
C LEU A 563 17.24 16.19 22.57
N GLY A 564 18.40 16.05 23.21
CA GLY A 564 18.74 15.02 24.18
C GLY A 564 18.07 15.22 25.54
N ALA A 565 17.91 16.44 26.03
CA ALA A 565 17.05 16.75 27.17
C ALA A 565 15.57 16.60 26.78
N GLY A 566 15.24 16.86 25.52
CA GLY A 566 14.02 16.46 24.83
C GLY A 566 13.87 14.94 24.74
N LEU A 567 14.91 14.12 24.98
CA LEU A 567 14.72 12.68 25.21
C LEU A 567 14.01 12.39 26.54
N LYS A 568 13.88 13.33 27.49
CA LYS A 568 12.85 13.22 28.56
C LYS A 568 11.43 13.45 28.03
N PHE A 569 11.27 14.16 26.92
CA PHE A 569 10.02 14.27 26.16
C PHE A 569 9.79 13.01 25.30
N PHE A 570 10.87 12.35 24.85
CA PHE A 570 10.85 11.07 24.11
C PHE A 570 11.11 9.84 24.98
N SER A 571 11.13 9.92 26.32
CA SER A 571 11.35 8.74 27.18
C SER A 571 10.17 7.77 27.13
N SER A 572 9.10 8.14 26.44
CA SER A 572 7.97 7.32 26.04
C SER A 572 8.12 6.69 24.64
N VAL A 573 9.21 6.95 23.91
CA VAL A 573 9.47 6.38 22.58
C VAL A 573 10.27 5.08 22.75
N PRO A 574 9.67 3.92 22.47
CA PRO A 574 10.38 2.65 22.61
C PRO A 574 11.53 2.56 21.60
N LEU A 575 12.62 1.87 21.98
CA LEU A 575 13.77 1.57 21.12
C LEU A 575 13.35 0.92 19.79
N PHE A 576 12.33 0.08 19.86
CA PHE A 576 11.68 -0.53 18.71
C PHE A 576 10.26 0.00 18.60
N ASP A 577 9.85 0.38 17.40
CA ASP A 577 8.47 0.75 17.12
C ASP A 577 7.56 -0.42 17.50
N SER A 578 6.71 -0.27 18.51
CA SER A 578 5.56 -1.15 18.74
C SER A 578 4.45 -0.82 17.73
N ARG A 579 4.78 -0.89 16.44
CA ARG A 579 3.78 -0.79 15.39
C ARG A 579 2.92 -2.04 15.49
N HIS A 580 1.76 -1.91 16.14
CA HIS A 580 0.67 -2.87 16.05
C HIS A 580 0.09 -2.75 14.64
N ALA A 581 0.86 -3.18 13.65
CA ALA A 581 0.46 -3.15 12.26
C ALA A 581 -0.73 -4.10 12.10
N ARG A 582 -1.74 -3.66 11.37
CA ARG A 582 -2.92 -4.46 11.11
C ARG A 582 -2.57 -5.52 10.08
N TYR A 583 -2.83 -6.79 10.39
CA TYR A 583 -2.65 -7.88 9.45
C TYR A 583 -3.79 -7.93 8.45
N VAL A 584 -5.03 -7.80 8.92
CA VAL A 584 -6.23 -7.97 8.09
C VAL A 584 -6.48 -6.75 7.21
N GLU A 585 -6.56 -6.97 5.90
CA GLU A 585 -6.71 -5.93 4.87
C GLU A 585 -7.76 -6.31 3.82
N ALA A 586 -8.26 -5.32 3.09
CA ALA A 586 -9.32 -5.52 2.10
C ALA A 586 -8.88 -6.49 0.99
N ARG A 587 -7.58 -6.55 0.72
CA ARG A 587 -6.98 -7.57 -0.15
C ARG A 587 -6.85 -8.88 0.61
N PRO A 588 -7.26 -10.03 0.03
CA PRO A 588 -7.13 -11.32 0.66
C PRO A 588 -5.68 -11.63 1.09
N LYS A 589 -5.50 -11.90 2.37
CA LYS A 589 -4.24 -12.38 2.97
C LYS A 589 -4.39 -13.79 3.49
N ARG A 590 -3.26 -14.49 3.58
CA ARG A 590 -3.21 -15.87 4.03
C ARG A 590 -3.16 -15.95 5.55
N VAL A 591 -3.92 -16.87 6.11
CA VAL A 591 -3.87 -17.24 7.52
C VAL A 591 -3.77 -18.76 7.62
N ILE A 592 -3.11 -19.26 8.66
CA ILE A 592 -2.84 -20.69 8.80
C ILE A 592 -3.78 -21.24 9.87
N LEU A 593 -4.56 -22.28 9.54
CA LEU A 593 -5.42 -22.92 10.54
C LEU A 593 -4.54 -23.60 11.58
N ARG A 594 -4.51 -23.06 12.81
CA ARG A 594 -3.72 -23.59 13.92
C ARG A 594 -4.41 -24.75 14.60
N SER A 595 -5.70 -24.58 14.90
CA SER A 595 -6.47 -25.60 15.60
C SER A 595 -7.93 -25.55 15.20
N LYS A 596 -8.56 -26.72 15.14
CA LYS A 596 -9.97 -26.91 14.86
C LYS A 596 -10.61 -27.77 15.94
N THR A 597 -11.45 -27.17 16.77
CA THR A 597 -12.07 -27.87 17.91
C THR A 597 -13.59 -27.84 17.78
N LYS A 598 -14.24 -28.99 17.93
CA LYS A 598 -15.70 -29.07 17.99
C LYS A 598 -16.16 -28.64 19.40
N VAL A 599 -16.95 -27.58 19.49
CA VAL A 599 -17.38 -26.97 20.78
C VAL A 599 -18.83 -27.31 21.15
N SER A 600 -19.62 -27.75 20.18
CA SER A 600 -21.00 -28.19 20.36
C SER A 600 -21.40 -29.10 19.18
N THR A 601 -22.62 -29.61 19.13
CA THR A 601 -23.08 -30.59 18.13
C THR A 601 -22.74 -30.17 16.69
N ASN A 602 -22.93 -28.90 16.37
CA ASN A 602 -22.72 -28.31 15.05
C ASN A 602 -21.87 -27.03 15.07
N LEU A 603 -21.11 -26.76 16.15
CA LEU A 603 -20.26 -25.56 16.24
C LEU A 603 -18.80 -25.97 16.34
N TYR A 604 -17.96 -25.29 15.57
CA TYR A 604 -16.52 -25.45 15.55
C TYR A 604 -15.83 -24.14 15.91
N HIS A 605 -14.84 -24.20 16.79
CA HIS A 605 -13.90 -23.13 17.03
C HIS A 605 -12.68 -23.32 16.14
N LEU A 606 -12.48 -22.39 15.22
CA LEU A 606 -11.34 -22.34 14.32
C LEU A 606 -10.40 -21.23 14.76
N LYS A 607 -9.15 -21.57 15.06
CA LYS A 607 -8.11 -20.58 15.38
C LYS A 607 -7.15 -20.48 14.22
N PHE A 608 -6.96 -19.27 13.71
CA PHE A 608 -6.00 -19.02 12.64
C PHE A 608 -4.86 -18.15 13.13
N ASP A 609 -3.64 -18.59 12.84
CA ASP A 609 -2.42 -17.84 13.08
C ASP A 609 -2.09 -16.97 11.88
N PHE A 610 -1.60 -15.75 12.13
CA PHE A 610 -0.89 -15.02 11.08
C PHE A 610 0.44 -15.75 10.75
N PRO A 611 0.97 -15.61 9.53
CA PRO A 611 2.27 -16.19 9.20
C PRO A 611 3.34 -15.74 10.19
N TRP A 612 4.28 -16.62 10.51
CA TRP A 612 5.24 -16.46 11.61
C TRP A 612 5.94 -15.09 11.62
N PHE A 613 6.31 -14.59 10.44
CA PHE A 613 6.99 -13.31 10.26
C PHE A 613 6.16 -12.14 10.79
N PHE A 614 4.85 -12.12 10.53
CA PHE A 614 3.97 -11.04 10.97
C PHE A 614 3.67 -11.12 12.47
N ARG A 615 3.53 -12.34 13.01
CA ARG A 615 3.39 -12.53 14.47
C ARG A 615 4.63 -12.05 15.22
N TRP A 616 5.82 -12.40 14.72
CA TRP A 616 7.08 -11.95 15.28
C TRP A 616 7.24 -10.42 15.25
N GLN A 617 6.70 -9.76 14.20
CA GLN A 617 6.65 -8.30 14.10
C GLN A 617 5.54 -7.64 14.94
N GLY A 618 4.75 -8.40 15.71
CA GLY A 618 3.68 -7.85 16.56
C GLY A 618 2.44 -7.38 15.79
N TYR A 619 2.17 -7.95 14.60
CA TYR A 619 0.95 -7.63 13.87
C TYR A 619 -0.28 -8.11 14.62
N SER A 620 -1.34 -7.30 14.58
CA SER A 620 -2.64 -7.58 15.19
C SER A 620 -3.73 -7.68 14.14
N SER A 621 -4.88 -8.26 14.47
CA SER A 621 -6.01 -8.31 13.53
C SER A 621 -6.53 -6.90 13.18
N GLY A 622 -6.47 -5.97 14.13
CA GLY A 622 -7.02 -4.62 14.07
C GLY A 622 -8.54 -4.57 13.81
N LEU A 623 -9.24 -5.70 13.94
CA LEU A 623 -10.69 -5.80 13.72
C LEU A 623 -11.43 -5.26 14.93
N GLN A 624 -12.20 -4.20 14.74
CA GLN A 624 -13.03 -3.62 15.80
C GLN A 624 -14.36 -4.41 15.92
N PRO A 625 -14.98 -4.51 17.11
CA PRO A 625 -16.27 -5.18 17.23
C PRO A 625 -17.33 -4.49 16.37
N GLY A 626 -18.13 -5.30 15.69
CA GLY A 626 -19.05 -4.85 14.63
C GLY A 626 -18.45 -4.97 13.22
N GLN A 627 -17.13 -5.14 13.10
CA GLN A 627 -16.50 -5.52 11.83
C GLN A 627 -16.43 -7.05 11.68
N HIS A 628 -16.52 -7.51 10.44
CA HIS A 628 -16.35 -8.91 10.06
C HIS A 628 -15.31 -9.04 8.94
N VAL A 629 -14.91 -10.28 8.65
CA VAL A 629 -14.01 -10.62 7.56
C VAL A 629 -14.69 -11.57 6.59
N LYS A 630 -14.25 -11.57 5.34
CA LYS A 630 -14.64 -12.55 4.34
C LYS A 630 -13.55 -13.61 4.23
N ILE A 631 -13.92 -14.84 4.50
CA ILE A 631 -13.05 -16.00 4.26
C ILE A 631 -13.33 -16.52 2.85
N LEU A 632 -12.27 -16.69 2.07
CA LEU A 632 -12.31 -17.28 0.73
C LEU A 632 -11.88 -18.74 0.84
N CYS A 633 -12.79 -19.65 0.50
CA CYS A 633 -12.55 -21.08 0.48
C CYS A 633 -12.87 -21.66 -0.91
N GLY A 634 -12.27 -22.80 -1.26
CA GLY A 634 -12.52 -23.44 -2.56
C GLY A 634 -13.99 -23.79 -2.75
N ASN A 635 -14.51 -23.62 -3.97
CA ASN A 635 -15.92 -23.82 -4.28
C ASN A 635 -16.28 -25.28 -4.57
N ALA A 636 -16.78 -26.00 -3.57
CA ALA A 636 -17.28 -27.38 -3.74
C ALA A 636 -18.51 -27.49 -4.66
N SER A 637 -19.20 -26.38 -4.94
CA SER A 637 -20.38 -26.34 -5.84
C SER A 637 -20.04 -25.98 -7.28
N GLN A 638 -18.75 -25.84 -7.62
CA GLN A 638 -18.31 -25.51 -8.97
C GLN A 638 -18.83 -26.55 -9.97
N GLY A 639 -19.38 -26.09 -11.09
CA GLY A 639 -19.98 -26.95 -12.12
C GLY A 639 -21.37 -27.52 -11.80
N ARG A 640 -21.93 -27.30 -10.60
CA ARG A 640 -23.31 -27.71 -10.27
C ARG A 640 -24.29 -26.57 -10.55
N SER A 641 -25.31 -26.81 -11.38
CA SER A 641 -26.35 -25.83 -11.74
C SER A 641 -27.32 -25.50 -10.60
N THR A 642 -27.51 -26.42 -9.66
CA THR A 642 -28.40 -26.27 -8.50
C THR A 642 -27.73 -26.67 -7.20
N TRP A 643 -28.20 -26.13 -6.08
CA TRP A 643 -27.78 -26.48 -4.71
C TRP A 643 -28.93 -26.24 -3.73
N ASN A 644 -29.25 -27.22 -2.88
CA ASN A 644 -30.43 -27.24 -2.02
C ASN A 644 -31.74 -26.98 -2.78
N GLY A 645 -31.86 -27.51 -4.01
CA GLY A 645 -33.04 -27.29 -4.85
C GLY A 645 -33.18 -25.87 -5.44
N HIS A 646 -32.20 -24.99 -5.22
CA HIS A 646 -32.18 -23.63 -5.75
C HIS A 646 -31.10 -23.47 -6.84
N ALA A 647 -31.28 -22.51 -7.75
CA ALA A 647 -30.26 -22.18 -8.75
C ALA A 647 -28.94 -21.79 -8.07
N ASN A 648 -27.84 -22.37 -8.53
CA ASN A 648 -26.52 -22.05 -8.02
C ASN A 648 -25.94 -20.85 -8.76
N LEU A 649 -25.89 -19.68 -8.11
CA LEU A 649 -25.34 -18.45 -8.73
C LEU A 649 -23.80 -18.41 -8.74
N GLU A 650 -23.14 -19.40 -8.12
CA GLU A 650 -21.69 -19.45 -7.97
C GLU A 650 -21.08 -20.62 -8.79
N VAL A 651 -21.77 -21.13 -9.82
CA VAL A 651 -21.34 -22.31 -10.61
C VAL A 651 -19.93 -22.16 -11.19
N SER A 652 -19.61 -20.98 -11.71
CA SER A 652 -18.36 -20.70 -12.43
C SER A 652 -17.23 -20.19 -11.53
N ARG A 653 -17.48 -19.97 -10.24
CA ARG A 653 -16.47 -19.37 -9.34
C ARG A 653 -15.53 -20.44 -8.79
N ASP A 654 -14.23 -20.15 -8.76
CA ASP A 654 -13.25 -21.03 -8.12
C ASP A 654 -13.30 -20.96 -6.59
N TYR A 655 -13.72 -19.81 -6.04
CA TYR A 655 -13.76 -19.55 -4.60
C TYR A 655 -15.12 -19.02 -4.15
N LEU A 656 -15.53 -19.47 -2.97
CA LEU A 656 -16.67 -18.96 -2.21
C LEU A 656 -16.19 -17.92 -1.20
N SER A 657 -16.87 -16.79 -1.14
CA SER A 657 -16.61 -15.74 -0.15
C SER A 657 -17.75 -15.72 0.87
N ARG A 658 -17.43 -15.87 2.16
CA ARG A 658 -18.41 -15.87 3.25
C ARG A 658 -17.95 -15.01 4.41
N SER A 659 -18.87 -14.24 4.97
CA SER A 659 -18.60 -13.35 6.11
C SER A 659 -18.56 -14.14 7.42
N TYR A 660 -17.55 -13.87 8.23
CA TYR A 660 -17.37 -14.41 9.58
C TYR A 660 -16.87 -13.32 10.52
N THR A 661 -17.43 -13.29 11.73
CA THR A 661 -17.05 -12.29 12.74
C THR A 661 -16.03 -12.89 13.69
N PRO A 662 -14.85 -12.27 13.83
CA PRO A 662 -13.84 -12.74 14.79
C PRO A 662 -14.36 -12.55 16.22
N ILE A 663 -14.05 -13.51 17.09
CA ILE A 663 -14.47 -13.49 18.50
C ILE A 663 -13.36 -13.06 19.46
N ASN A 664 -12.12 -12.93 19.00
CA ASN A 664 -10.98 -12.55 19.84
C ASN A 664 -10.60 -11.07 19.67
N SER A 665 -9.62 -10.60 20.45
CA SER A 665 -9.31 -9.18 20.54
C SER A 665 -8.74 -8.62 19.24
N SER A 666 -9.04 -7.36 18.96
CA SER A 666 -8.43 -6.60 17.86
C SER A 666 -6.90 -6.57 17.94
N LYS A 667 -6.34 -6.73 19.15
CA LYS A 667 -4.90 -6.68 19.43
C LYS A 667 -4.18 -8.01 19.24
N ASP A 668 -4.92 -9.12 19.09
CA ASP A 668 -4.33 -10.44 19.00
C ASP A 668 -3.65 -10.67 17.65
N SER A 669 -2.59 -11.47 17.67
CA SER A 669 -1.85 -11.93 16.49
C SER A 669 -2.45 -13.22 15.87
N THR A 670 -3.66 -13.56 16.30
CA THR A 670 -4.50 -14.64 15.81
C THR A 670 -5.88 -14.10 15.47
N VAL A 671 -6.65 -14.85 14.68
CA VAL A 671 -8.07 -14.60 14.48
C VAL A 671 -8.85 -15.88 14.72
N ASP A 672 -9.83 -15.79 15.61
CA ASP A 672 -10.62 -16.91 16.09
C ASP A 672 -12.06 -16.78 15.60
N PHE A 673 -12.64 -17.86 15.10
CA PHE A 673 -14.02 -17.91 14.63
C PHE A 673 -14.79 -19.05 15.29
N ILE A 674 -16.06 -18.80 15.60
CA ILE A 674 -17.03 -19.87 15.85
C ILE A 674 -17.84 -20.04 14.56
N VAL A 675 -17.72 -21.20 13.93
CA VAL A 675 -18.40 -21.53 12.68
C VAL A 675 -19.44 -22.60 12.94
N LYS A 676 -20.70 -22.32 12.54
CA LYS A 676 -21.75 -23.33 12.53
C LYS A 676 -21.63 -24.20 11.28
N LEU A 677 -21.46 -25.50 11.48
CA LEU A 677 -21.58 -26.51 10.44
C LEU A 677 -23.05 -26.70 10.09
N TYR A 678 -23.38 -26.56 8.81
CA TYR A 678 -24.67 -26.95 8.25
C TYR A 678 -24.47 -28.29 7.52
N PRO A 679 -24.76 -29.42 8.18
CA PRO A 679 -24.56 -30.74 7.58
C PRO A 679 -25.52 -30.97 6.41
N GLU A 680 -25.18 -31.93 5.57
CA GLU A 680 -26.10 -32.50 4.58
C GLU A 680 -27.32 -33.10 5.28
N ASP A 681 -28.46 -33.11 4.59
CA ASP A 681 -29.75 -33.60 5.09
C ASP A 681 -30.21 -32.96 6.41
N ALA A 682 -29.75 -31.72 6.69
CA ALA A 682 -30.18 -31.00 7.88
C ALA A 682 -31.70 -30.77 7.87
N PRO A 683 -32.38 -30.88 9.03
CA PRO A 683 -33.83 -30.65 9.13
C PRO A 683 -34.21 -29.27 8.57
N GLY A 684 -35.18 -29.21 7.64
CA GLY A 684 -35.68 -27.94 7.09
C GLY A 684 -35.33 -27.65 5.62
N GLY A 685 -35.00 -28.67 4.82
CA GLY A 685 -34.97 -28.55 3.35
C GLY A 685 -33.61 -28.21 2.73
N PHE A 686 -32.50 -28.48 3.43
CA PHE A 686 -31.14 -28.22 2.94
C PHE A 686 -30.36 -29.53 2.75
N ALA A 687 -30.72 -30.31 1.73
CA ALA A 687 -30.15 -31.63 1.45
C ALA A 687 -28.63 -31.60 1.22
N ASP A 688 -28.13 -30.64 0.46
CA ASP A 688 -26.71 -30.50 0.13
C ASP A 688 -25.89 -29.78 1.24
N GLY A 689 -26.54 -29.35 2.34
CA GLY A 689 -25.86 -28.65 3.44
C GLY A 689 -25.29 -27.27 3.06
N GLY A 690 -24.36 -26.78 3.89
CA GLY A 690 -23.77 -25.44 3.75
C GLY A 690 -22.40 -25.44 3.10
N ARG A 691 -22.30 -24.95 1.85
CA ARG A 691 -21.06 -24.92 1.04
C ARG A 691 -19.82 -24.43 1.79
N GLY A 692 -19.87 -23.22 2.35
CA GLY A 692 -18.72 -22.60 3.03
C GLY A 692 -18.40 -23.23 4.38
N SER A 693 -19.44 -23.58 5.16
CA SER A 693 -19.27 -24.21 6.48
C SER A 693 -18.72 -25.62 6.37
N THR A 694 -19.18 -26.42 5.40
CA THR A 694 -18.70 -27.78 5.16
C THR A 694 -17.22 -27.74 4.79
N LYS A 695 -16.83 -26.86 3.87
CA LYS A 695 -15.42 -26.68 3.49
C LYS A 695 -14.54 -26.32 4.69
N LEU A 696 -14.92 -25.29 5.46
CA LEU A 696 -14.11 -24.81 6.59
C LEU A 696 -14.06 -25.79 7.77
N CYS A 697 -15.19 -26.40 8.14
CA CYS A 697 -15.25 -27.26 9.31
C CYS A 697 -14.78 -28.70 9.02
N LEU A 698 -15.07 -29.25 7.84
CA LEU A 698 -14.78 -30.65 7.55
C LEU A 698 -13.51 -30.85 6.71
N GLU A 699 -13.29 -30.01 5.69
CA GLU A 699 -12.23 -30.28 4.70
C GLU A 699 -10.90 -29.60 5.01
N VAL A 700 -10.90 -28.34 5.47
CA VAL A 700 -9.66 -27.61 5.79
C VAL A 700 -8.95 -28.28 6.97
N LYS A 701 -7.67 -28.63 6.79
CA LYS A 701 -6.86 -29.31 7.80
C LYS A 701 -6.01 -28.32 8.60
N GLU A 702 -5.63 -28.72 9.82
CA GLU A 702 -4.66 -27.95 10.61
C GLU A 702 -3.33 -27.85 9.84
N GLY A 703 -2.75 -26.66 9.84
CA GLY A 703 -1.58 -26.29 9.03
C GLY A 703 -1.91 -25.76 7.63
N GLU A 704 -3.15 -25.87 7.15
CA GLU A 704 -3.55 -25.40 5.83
C GLU A 704 -3.76 -23.88 5.79
N GLU A 705 -3.42 -23.27 4.65
CA GLU A 705 -3.60 -21.83 4.42
C GLU A 705 -5.01 -21.52 3.91
N VAL A 706 -5.65 -20.53 4.50
CA VAL A 706 -6.93 -19.98 4.05
C VAL A 706 -6.79 -18.48 3.78
N TRP A 707 -7.56 -17.97 2.83
CA TRP A 707 -7.54 -16.57 2.45
C TRP A 707 -8.62 -15.79 3.21
N LEU A 708 -8.25 -14.64 3.74
CA LEU A 708 -9.10 -13.78 4.56
C LEU A 708 -8.97 -12.33 4.09
N SER A 709 -10.09 -11.63 3.94
CA SER A 709 -10.16 -10.20 3.58
C SER A 709 -11.05 -9.42 4.55
N GLY A 710 -10.73 -8.17 4.82
CA GLY A 710 -11.49 -7.28 5.71
C GLY A 710 -10.71 -6.03 6.13
N PRO A 711 -11.23 -5.18 7.01
CA PRO A 711 -12.53 -5.26 7.63
C PRO A 711 -13.67 -4.98 6.66
N HIS A 712 -14.82 -5.54 6.98
CA HIS A 712 -16.10 -5.18 6.42
C HIS A 712 -17.08 -4.84 7.56
N GLY A 713 -18.11 -4.06 7.27
CA GLY A 713 -19.08 -3.58 8.26
C GLY A 713 -18.83 -2.11 8.65
N SER A 714 -19.87 -1.28 8.51
CA SER A 714 -19.84 0.15 8.80
C SER A 714 -20.20 0.49 10.25
N LYS A 715 -20.80 -0.46 10.99
CA LYS A 715 -21.28 -0.29 12.36
C LYS A 715 -20.20 -0.78 13.31
N VAL A 716 -19.61 0.12 14.09
CA VAL A 716 -18.41 -0.21 14.86
C VAL A 716 -18.51 0.29 16.29
N TYR A 717 -18.11 -0.54 17.25
CA TYR A 717 -17.93 -0.13 18.63
C TYR A 717 -16.51 0.43 18.84
N ARG A 718 -16.41 1.70 19.25
CA ARG A 718 -15.14 2.42 19.48
C ARG A 718 -14.69 2.41 20.95
N GLY A 719 -15.37 1.65 21.80
CA GLY A 719 -15.06 1.55 23.23
C GLY A 719 -15.74 2.61 24.09
N ASN A 720 -15.76 2.38 25.40
CA ASN A 720 -16.40 3.26 26.39
C ASN A 720 -17.85 3.59 26.03
N GLY A 721 -18.64 2.57 25.66
CA GLY A 721 -20.05 2.74 25.32
C GLY A 721 -20.33 3.43 23.99
N ASN A 722 -19.31 3.76 23.19
CA ASN A 722 -19.48 4.51 21.94
C ASN A 722 -19.63 3.59 20.72
N PHE A 723 -20.75 3.73 20.02
CA PHE A 723 -21.02 3.10 18.74
C PHE A 723 -20.99 4.15 17.63
N VAL A 724 -20.37 3.82 16.51
CA VAL A 724 -20.44 4.62 15.28
C VAL A 724 -21.28 3.86 14.27
N VAL A 725 -22.41 4.46 13.89
CA VAL A 725 -23.41 3.87 12.99
C VAL A 725 -23.73 4.91 11.93
N ASP A 726 -23.38 4.61 10.68
CA ASP A 726 -23.59 5.51 9.54
C ASP A 726 -23.05 6.93 9.78
N GLY A 727 -21.88 7.01 10.41
CA GLY A 727 -21.20 8.27 10.77
C GLY A 727 -21.73 8.96 12.05
N LYS A 728 -22.81 8.47 12.65
CA LYS A 728 -23.38 9.02 13.89
C LYS A 728 -22.85 8.29 15.12
N LEU A 729 -22.55 9.05 16.17
CA LEU A 729 -22.15 8.53 17.47
C LEU A 729 -23.39 8.23 18.31
N ILE A 730 -23.52 6.98 18.77
CA ILE A 730 -24.54 6.52 19.72
C ILE A 730 -23.82 6.07 20.98
N LYS A 731 -24.27 6.56 22.14
CA LYS A 731 -23.67 6.22 23.44
C LYS A 731 -24.59 5.29 24.21
N ALA A 732 -24.03 4.25 24.80
CA ALA A 732 -24.76 3.26 25.58
C ALA A 732 -24.09 2.98 26.93
N SER A 733 -24.89 2.67 27.94
CA SER A 733 -24.46 2.11 29.22
C SER A 733 -24.91 0.66 29.40
N THR A 734 -25.95 0.25 28.65
CA THR A 734 -26.55 -1.08 28.67
C THR A 734 -26.66 -1.64 27.25
N ILE A 735 -26.30 -2.92 27.09
CA ILE A 735 -26.42 -3.63 25.81
C ILE A 735 -27.37 -4.82 25.98
N CYS A 736 -28.37 -4.92 25.12
CA CYS A 736 -29.20 -6.11 24.98
C CYS A 736 -28.98 -6.74 23.60
N ALA A 737 -28.98 -8.06 23.49
CA ALA A 737 -28.68 -8.75 22.24
C ALA A 737 -29.66 -9.88 21.94
N LEU A 738 -30.26 -9.87 20.75
CA LEU A 738 -31.03 -10.97 20.19
C LEU A 738 -30.22 -11.62 19.08
N ALA A 739 -29.75 -12.83 19.36
CA ALA A 739 -28.90 -13.59 18.45
C ALA A 739 -29.61 -14.86 17.97
N GLY A 740 -29.66 -15.09 16.67
CA GLY A 740 -30.17 -16.32 16.07
C GLY A 740 -29.06 -17.21 15.53
N GLY A 741 -28.88 -18.42 16.08
CA GLY A 741 -27.90 -19.39 15.61
C GLY A 741 -26.46 -18.85 15.63
N SER A 742 -25.81 -18.78 14.45
CA SER A 742 -24.44 -18.26 14.28
C SER A 742 -24.33 -16.74 14.50
N GLY A 743 -25.46 -16.02 14.53
CA GLY A 743 -25.52 -14.59 14.83
C GLY A 743 -25.09 -14.23 16.25
N ILE A 744 -24.69 -15.21 17.06
CA ILE A 744 -24.08 -14.98 18.37
C ILE A 744 -22.65 -14.43 18.28
N THR A 745 -21.97 -14.63 17.15
CA THR A 745 -20.54 -14.26 17.01
C THR A 745 -20.25 -12.76 17.12
N PRO A 746 -21.02 -11.82 16.52
CA PRO A 746 -20.81 -10.39 16.75
C PRO A 746 -21.08 -9.99 18.21
N VAL A 747 -22.05 -10.64 18.86
CA VAL A 747 -22.40 -10.39 20.26
C VAL A 747 -21.25 -10.80 21.18
N LEU A 748 -20.65 -11.97 20.94
CA LEU A 748 -19.48 -12.44 21.70
C LEU A 748 -18.26 -11.54 21.51
N SER A 749 -18.01 -11.10 20.27
CA SER A 749 -16.93 -10.16 19.95
C SER A 749 -17.07 -8.86 20.76
N LEU A 750 -18.28 -8.30 20.80
CA LEU A 750 -18.60 -7.10 21.56
C LEU A 750 -18.48 -7.31 23.07
N LEU A 751 -19.05 -8.39 23.61
CA LEU A 751 -18.98 -8.72 25.03
C LEU A 751 -17.53 -8.83 25.53
N ARG A 752 -16.67 -9.51 24.77
CA ARG A 752 -15.25 -9.68 25.11
C ARG A 752 -14.49 -8.36 25.08
N GLN A 753 -14.76 -7.51 24.10
CA GLN A 753 -14.17 -6.16 24.05
C GLN A 753 -14.59 -5.33 25.27
N CYS A 754 -15.89 -5.31 25.61
CA CYS A 754 -16.38 -4.57 26.78
C CYS A 754 -15.71 -5.03 28.08
N ARG A 755 -15.46 -6.33 28.25
CA ARG A 755 -14.74 -6.84 29.43
C ARG A 755 -13.27 -6.47 29.46
N GLU A 756 -12.61 -6.50 28.31
CA GLU A 756 -11.21 -6.11 28.20
C GLU A 756 -11.00 -4.62 28.53
N GLU A 757 -11.98 -3.78 28.17
CA GLU A 757 -12.03 -2.37 28.56
C GLU A 757 -12.17 -2.20 30.08
N CYS A 758 -13.04 -2.98 30.72
CA CYS A 758 -13.18 -2.98 32.17
C CYS A 758 -11.86 -3.37 32.86
N ARG A 759 -11.20 -4.44 32.43
CA ARG A 759 -9.87 -4.84 32.95
C ARG A 759 -8.83 -3.75 32.81
N SER A 760 -8.76 -3.15 31.62
CA SER A 760 -7.80 -2.08 31.32
C SER A 760 -8.07 -0.82 32.16
N SER A 761 -9.34 -0.54 32.46
CA SER A 761 -9.76 0.61 33.28
C SER A 761 -9.46 0.41 34.77
N PHE A 762 -9.59 -0.82 35.30
CA PHE A 762 -9.13 -1.13 36.66
C PHE A 762 -7.62 -0.89 36.87
N ALA A 763 -6.82 -1.00 35.80
CA ALA A 763 -5.40 -0.64 35.83
C ALA A 763 -5.14 0.88 35.82
N LYS A 764 -6.16 1.73 35.60
CA LYS A 764 -6.07 3.21 35.52
C LYS A 764 -7.22 3.89 36.30
N PRO A 765 -7.18 3.90 37.64
CA PRO A 765 -8.31 4.30 38.50
C PRO A 765 -8.76 5.77 38.41
N ASN A 766 -8.00 6.66 37.76
CA ASN A 766 -8.28 8.10 37.71
C ASN A 766 -9.00 8.58 36.44
N ALA A 767 -9.31 7.68 35.48
CA ALA A 767 -10.00 8.07 34.26
C ALA A 767 -11.52 7.86 34.39
N LYS A 768 -12.28 8.91 34.08
CA LYS A 768 -13.75 8.89 34.06
C LYS A 768 -14.21 8.06 32.85
N HIS A 769 -14.46 6.77 33.06
CA HIS A 769 -14.84 5.86 31.99
C HIS A 769 -16.35 5.60 31.98
N ASP A 770 -17.02 5.93 30.88
CA ASP A 770 -18.41 5.58 30.64
C ASP A 770 -18.50 4.16 30.07
N LEU A 771 -18.24 3.15 30.92
CA LEU A 771 -18.21 1.74 30.53
C LEU A 771 -19.61 1.14 30.43
N ILE A 772 -19.74 0.05 29.65
CA ILE A 772 -20.93 -0.79 29.66
C ILE A 772 -21.03 -1.49 31.02
N LYS A 773 -22.19 -1.37 31.66
CA LYS A 773 -22.46 -1.94 32.99
C LYS A 773 -23.18 -3.28 32.91
N GLU A 774 -24.15 -3.38 31.99
CA GLU A 774 -25.03 -4.54 31.85
C GLU A 774 -25.04 -5.05 30.41
N PHE A 775 -25.06 -6.39 30.27
CA PHE A 775 -25.12 -7.08 28.99
C PHE A 775 -26.14 -8.22 29.07
N SER A 776 -27.25 -8.15 28.35
CA SER A 776 -28.29 -9.20 28.36
C SER A 776 -28.43 -9.85 26.99
N ILE A 777 -28.37 -11.18 26.95
CA ILE A 777 -28.36 -11.96 25.70
C ILE A 777 -29.55 -12.91 25.69
N ILE A 778 -30.32 -12.89 24.60
CA ILE A 778 -31.25 -13.95 24.22
C ILE A 778 -30.69 -14.64 22.99
N HIS A 779 -30.24 -15.89 23.16
CA HIS A 779 -29.70 -16.71 22.07
C HIS A 779 -30.73 -17.74 21.62
N ALA A 780 -31.30 -17.51 20.44
CA ALA A 780 -32.30 -18.37 19.83
C ALA A 780 -31.67 -19.43 18.91
N MET A 781 -32.10 -20.68 19.05
CA MET A 781 -31.61 -21.84 18.30
C MET A 781 -32.74 -22.85 18.04
N ARG A 782 -32.46 -23.88 17.23
CA ARG A 782 -33.46 -24.93 16.95
C ARG A 782 -33.50 -26.01 18.02
N SER A 783 -32.33 -26.45 18.49
CA SER A 783 -32.18 -27.40 19.60
C SER A 783 -31.23 -26.84 20.65
N MET A 784 -31.46 -27.19 21.92
CA MET A 784 -30.54 -26.88 23.02
C MET A 784 -29.16 -27.55 22.84
N ASP A 785 -29.08 -28.63 22.05
CA ASP A 785 -27.80 -29.30 21.74
C ASP A 785 -26.88 -28.44 20.86
N GLU A 786 -27.38 -27.33 20.31
CA GLU A 786 -26.59 -26.36 19.54
C GLU A 786 -26.06 -25.22 20.40
N ARG A 787 -26.36 -25.18 21.70
CA ARG A 787 -25.97 -24.09 22.58
C ARG A 787 -24.45 -24.02 22.76
N LEU A 788 -23.96 -22.82 23.04
CA LEU A 788 -22.62 -22.63 23.60
C LEU A 788 -22.66 -22.84 25.12
N GLU A 789 -21.58 -23.39 25.67
CA GLU A 789 -21.45 -23.53 27.12
C GLU A 789 -21.32 -22.17 27.81
N THR A 790 -21.67 -22.12 29.10
CA THR A 790 -21.58 -20.93 29.96
C THR A 790 -20.20 -20.28 29.93
N THR A 791 -19.14 -21.08 29.87
CA THR A 791 -17.74 -20.67 29.83
C THR A 791 -17.40 -19.75 28.65
N TRP A 792 -18.17 -19.80 27.55
CA TRP A 792 -17.98 -18.92 26.40
C TRP A 792 -18.48 -17.50 26.64
N TYR A 793 -19.53 -17.38 27.46
CA TYR A 793 -20.14 -16.11 27.84
C TYR A 793 -19.51 -15.54 29.10
N ASN A 794 -19.26 -16.39 30.09
CA ASN A 794 -18.74 -16.06 31.42
C ASN A 794 -17.60 -17.04 31.77
N PRO A 795 -16.39 -16.84 31.25
CA PRO A 795 -15.26 -17.66 31.66
C PRO A 795 -15.00 -17.48 33.16
N LEU A 796 -14.61 -18.55 33.86
CA LEU A 796 -14.35 -18.52 35.32
C LEU A 796 -13.33 -17.45 35.75
N ALA A 797 -12.37 -17.13 34.88
CA ALA A 797 -11.39 -16.07 35.12
C ALA A 797 -11.99 -14.65 35.05
N GLU A 798 -13.23 -14.51 34.61
CA GLU A 798 -13.92 -13.23 34.39
C GLU A 798 -15.17 -13.08 35.27
N THR A 799 -15.49 -14.09 36.09
CA THR A 799 -16.62 -14.05 37.01
C THR A 799 -16.45 -12.88 38.00
N GLY A 800 -17.38 -11.92 37.96
CA GLY A 800 -17.34 -10.71 38.80
C GLY A 800 -16.83 -9.44 38.10
N LEU A 801 -16.33 -9.53 36.86
CA LEU A 801 -16.00 -8.36 36.04
C LEU A 801 -17.24 -7.81 35.34
N ALA A 802 -17.32 -6.48 35.22
CA ALA A 802 -18.30 -5.82 34.36
C ALA A 802 -17.96 -6.01 32.87
N PRO A 803 -18.96 -5.97 31.96
CA PRO A 803 -20.39 -5.90 32.27
C PRO A 803 -20.93 -7.20 32.86
N HIS A 804 -21.88 -7.07 33.78
CA HIS A 804 -22.63 -8.23 34.28
C HIS A 804 -23.45 -8.82 33.12
N CYS A 805 -23.15 -10.07 32.75
CA CYS A 805 -23.70 -10.71 31.57
C CYS A 805 -24.75 -11.76 31.95
N THR A 806 -25.99 -11.54 31.52
CA THR A 806 -27.10 -12.50 31.66
C THR A 806 -27.39 -13.15 30.31
N VAL A 807 -27.54 -14.47 30.28
CA VAL A 807 -27.77 -15.22 29.04
C VAL A 807 -28.98 -16.13 29.19
N THR A 808 -29.92 -15.99 28.25
CA THR A 808 -31.08 -16.86 28.12
C THR A 808 -31.02 -17.61 26.80
N HIS A 809 -31.05 -18.93 26.85
CA HIS A 809 -31.13 -19.78 25.67
C HIS A 809 -32.59 -20.08 25.33
N LEU A 810 -32.96 -19.92 24.05
CA LEU A 810 -34.30 -20.16 23.55
C LEU A 810 -34.29 -21.23 22.44
N ALA A 811 -34.89 -22.39 22.69
CA ALA A 811 -35.02 -23.45 21.69
C ALA A 811 -36.41 -23.41 21.01
N THR A 812 -36.40 -23.21 19.69
CA THR A 812 -37.60 -22.96 18.88
C THR A 812 -38.15 -24.21 18.17
N GLY A 813 -37.42 -25.33 18.18
CA GLY A 813 -37.74 -26.54 17.40
C GLY A 813 -38.68 -27.55 18.05
N GLN A 814 -39.10 -27.36 19.30
CA GLN A 814 -40.01 -28.30 20.00
C GLN A 814 -41.47 -27.83 19.93
N LYS A 815 -42.39 -28.76 19.62
CA LYS A 815 -43.83 -28.49 19.41
C LYS A 815 -44.63 -28.22 20.69
N GLU A 816 -44.12 -28.60 21.87
CA GLU A 816 -44.79 -28.32 23.15
C GLU A 816 -44.09 -27.17 23.89
N LEU A 817 -44.85 -26.10 24.13
CA LEU A 817 -44.50 -25.02 25.04
C LEU A 817 -44.59 -25.54 26.47
N THR A 818 -43.48 -26.05 27.00
CA THR A 818 -43.30 -26.12 28.45
C THR A 818 -42.33 -25.01 28.84
N LEU A 819 -42.87 -23.91 29.40
CA LEU A 819 -42.09 -22.94 30.18
C LEU A 819 -41.60 -23.64 31.46
N LYS A 820 -40.63 -24.55 31.32
CA LYS A 820 -39.90 -25.12 32.46
C LYS A 820 -38.70 -24.23 32.70
N ARG A 821 -38.87 -23.27 33.61
CA ARG A 821 -37.76 -22.52 34.20
C ARG A 821 -36.93 -23.47 35.05
N SER A 822 -36.01 -24.20 34.44
CA SER A 822 -34.95 -24.89 35.18
C SER A 822 -33.89 -23.86 35.51
N MET A 823 -33.99 -23.23 36.69
CA MET A 823 -32.90 -22.41 37.21
C MET A 823 -31.80 -23.33 37.74
N SER A 824 -30.67 -23.44 37.05
CA SER A 824 -29.46 -23.89 37.73
C SER A 824 -28.97 -22.71 38.58
N HIS A 825 -29.24 -22.76 39.89
CA HIS A 825 -28.86 -21.72 40.84
C HIS A 825 -27.32 -21.48 40.92
N ARG A 826 -26.52 -22.31 40.24
CA ARG A 826 -25.06 -22.22 40.17
C ARG A 826 -24.50 -21.46 38.97
N GLU A 827 -25.29 -21.13 37.93
CA GLU A 827 -24.72 -20.64 36.64
C GLU A 827 -25.38 -19.40 36.01
N GLY A 828 -26.47 -18.85 36.59
CA GLY A 828 -27.07 -17.60 36.09
C GLY A 828 -27.70 -17.68 34.69
N MET A 829 -28.06 -18.87 34.20
CA MET A 829 -28.71 -19.08 32.90
C MET A 829 -30.18 -19.50 33.03
N ALA A 830 -31.02 -18.95 32.15
CA ALA A 830 -32.40 -19.35 31.96
C ALA A 830 -32.57 -20.11 30.62
N TYR A 831 -33.42 -21.14 30.63
CA TYR A 831 -33.74 -21.93 29.45
C TYR A 831 -35.22 -21.81 29.14
N ASN A 832 -35.53 -21.39 27.92
CA ASN A 832 -36.90 -21.26 27.44
C ASN A 832 -37.11 -22.13 26.19
N TYR A 833 -38.31 -22.69 26.06
CA TYR A 833 -38.75 -23.46 24.90
C TYR A 833 -39.93 -22.75 24.26
N GLY A 834 -39.95 -22.66 22.93
CA GLY A 834 -41.02 -22.02 22.17
C GLY A 834 -40.54 -20.87 21.29
N LYS A 835 -41.50 -20.09 20.78
CA LYS A 835 -41.23 -18.92 19.92
C LYS A 835 -40.81 -17.72 20.77
N LEU A 836 -40.02 -16.83 20.17
CA LEU A 836 -39.73 -15.53 20.75
C LEU A 836 -41.00 -14.68 20.73
N THR A 837 -41.40 -14.16 21.89
CA THR A 837 -42.58 -13.29 22.04
C THR A 837 -42.20 -11.98 22.72
N LYS A 838 -43.10 -11.01 22.67
CA LYS A 838 -42.97 -9.72 23.36
C LYS A 838 -42.75 -9.90 24.85
N ASP A 839 -43.54 -10.78 25.48
CA ASP A 839 -43.48 -11.01 26.93
C ASP A 839 -42.14 -11.58 27.36
N VAL A 840 -41.56 -12.49 26.56
CA VAL A 840 -40.22 -13.04 26.81
C VAL A 840 -39.16 -11.94 26.75
N ILE A 841 -39.25 -11.03 25.78
CA ILE A 841 -38.31 -9.91 25.69
C ILE A 841 -38.50 -8.95 26.87
N ALA A 842 -39.74 -8.63 27.25
CA ALA A 842 -40.05 -7.73 28.34
C ALA A 842 -39.69 -8.28 29.73
N GLU A 843 -39.69 -9.60 29.92
CA GLU A 843 -39.23 -10.24 31.15
C GLU A 843 -37.70 -10.20 31.29
N ILE A 844 -36.97 -10.31 30.17
CA ILE A 844 -35.51 -10.49 30.18
C ILE A 844 -34.77 -9.16 29.99
N PHE A 845 -35.25 -8.29 29.10
CA PHE A 845 -34.61 -7.01 28.81
C PHE A 845 -35.22 -5.89 29.64
N PRO A 846 -34.41 -4.93 30.11
CA PRO A 846 -34.92 -3.73 30.76
C PRO A 846 -35.74 -2.88 29.77
N PRO A 847 -36.70 -2.08 30.25
CA PRO A 847 -37.54 -1.24 29.38
C PRO A 847 -36.69 -0.28 28.54
N ALA A 848 -37.25 0.16 27.41
CA ALA A 848 -36.57 1.06 26.49
C ALA A 848 -36.05 2.33 27.19
N ALA A 849 -34.76 2.61 26.98
CA ALA A 849 -34.05 3.76 27.53
C ALA A 849 -33.14 4.39 26.46
N GLU A 850 -32.78 5.66 26.63
CA GLU A 850 -31.95 6.39 25.66
C GLU A 850 -30.51 5.88 25.59
N ASP A 851 -29.97 5.37 26.70
CA ASP A 851 -28.62 4.83 26.83
C ASP A 851 -28.56 3.30 26.70
N LEU A 852 -29.64 2.68 26.20
CA LEU A 852 -29.71 1.26 25.89
C LEU A 852 -29.57 1.05 24.38
N VAL A 853 -28.74 0.08 24.00
CA VAL A 853 -28.60 -0.36 22.61
C VAL A 853 -29.00 -1.83 22.47
N ILE A 854 -29.80 -2.13 21.45
CA ILE A 854 -30.13 -3.51 21.07
C ILE A 854 -29.28 -3.95 19.88
N ILE A 855 -28.58 -5.07 20.02
CA ILE A 855 -27.87 -5.76 18.94
C ILE A 855 -28.75 -6.87 18.38
N LEU A 856 -28.99 -6.85 17.07
CA LEU A 856 -29.72 -7.89 16.34
C LEU A 856 -28.80 -8.59 15.35
N CYS A 857 -28.72 -9.92 15.40
CA CYS A 857 -28.01 -10.70 14.39
C CYS A 857 -28.61 -12.10 14.25
N GLY A 858 -28.89 -12.55 13.03
CA GLY A 858 -29.45 -13.88 12.78
C GLY A 858 -29.96 -14.03 11.35
N PRO A 859 -30.66 -15.15 11.03
CA PRO A 859 -31.29 -15.35 9.74
C PRO A 859 -32.25 -14.22 9.38
N LYS A 860 -32.40 -13.91 8.08
CA LYS A 860 -33.23 -12.78 7.62
C LYS A 860 -34.64 -12.79 8.20
N GLY A 861 -35.35 -13.91 8.11
CA GLY A 861 -36.71 -14.00 8.67
C GLY A 861 -36.76 -13.92 10.21
N PHE A 862 -35.68 -14.28 10.92
CA PHE A 862 -35.62 -14.06 12.37
C PHE A 862 -35.48 -12.56 12.70
N VAL A 863 -34.64 -11.85 11.96
CA VAL A 863 -34.41 -10.41 12.19
C VAL A 863 -35.62 -9.57 11.74
N ASP A 864 -36.04 -9.75 10.50
CA ASP A 864 -37.02 -8.88 9.84
C ASP A 864 -38.47 -9.23 10.23
N ASP A 865 -38.81 -10.53 10.29
CA ASP A 865 -40.21 -10.95 10.50
C ASP A 865 -40.55 -11.15 11.98
N VAL A 866 -39.55 -11.37 12.85
CA VAL A 866 -39.77 -11.68 14.28
C VAL A 866 -39.22 -10.59 15.20
N CYS A 867 -37.91 -10.34 15.18
CA CYS A 867 -37.31 -9.43 16.16
C CYS A 867 -37.73 -7.97 15.96
N GLN A 868 -37.62 -7.44 14.74
CA GLN A 868 -37.93 -6.02 14.48
C GLN A 868 -39.36 -5.63 14.87
N PRO A 869 -40.43 -6.38 14.49
CA PRO A 869 -41.79 -6.05 14.89
C PRO A 869 -41.98 -6.02 16.42
N LEU A 870 -41.44 -7.02 17.12
CA LEU A 870 -41.54 -7.12 18.59
C LEU A 870 -40.84 -5.95 19.29
N LEU A 871 -39.65 -5.56 18.82
CA LEU A 871 -38.90 -4.44 19.39
C LEU A 871 -39.56 -3.08 19.12
N ARG A 872 -40.18 -2.89 17.95
CA ARG A 872 -40.97 -1.70 17.65
C ARG A 872 -42.18 -1.59 18.59
N GLU A 873 -42.86 -2.70 18.85
CA GLU A 873 -43.98 -2.74 19.79
C GLU A 873 -43.55 -2.43 21.24
N LEU A 874 -42.33 -2.82 21.61
CA LEU A 874 -41.71 -2.51 22.90
C LEU A 874 -41.04 -1.13 22.96
N LYS A 875 -41.12 -0.34 21.88
CA LYS A 875 -40.63 1.04 21.78
C LYS A 875 -39.11 1.21 21.95
N TYR A 876 -38.30 0.23 21.58
CA TYR A 876 -36.85 0.41 21.54
C TYR A 876 -36.43 1.25 20.34
N SER A 877 -35.62 2.29 20.59
CA SER A 877 -35.18 3.26 19.57
C SER A 877 -33.82 2.91 18.96
N ASN A 878 -32.85 2.49 19.76
CA ASN A 878 -31.47 2.22 19.31
C ASN A 878 -31.27 0.74 18.95
N VAL A 879 -31.80 0.31 17.81
CA VAL A 879 -31.69 -1.08 17.32
C VAL A 879 -30.65 -1.19 16.21
N LEU A 880 -29.56 -1.92 16.48
CA LEU A 880 -28.44 -2.12 15.57
C LEU A 880 -28.44 -3.53 15.00
N THR A 881 -28.77 -3.65 13.71
CA THR A 881 -28.63 -4.90 12.96
C THR A 881 -27.17 -5.12 12.55
N MET A 882 -26.54 -6.15 13.08
CA MET A 882 -25.19 -6.56 12.70
C MET A 882 -25.31 -7.75 11.74
N TRP A 883 -24.91 -7.55 10.48
CA TRP A 883 -24.93 -8.56 9.42
C TRP A 883 -23.52 -9.04 9.10
#